data_AF-A0A495XRM4-F1
#
_entry.id   AF-A0A495XRM4-F1
#
_cell.length_a   1.000
_cell.length_b   1.000
_cell.length_c   1.000
_cell.angle_alpha   90.00
_cell.angle_beta   90.00
_cell.angle_gamma   90.00
#
_symmetry.space_group_name_H-M   'P 1'
#
loop_
_entity.id
_entity.type
_entity.pdbx_description
1 polymer ?
#
loop_
_entity_poly.entity_id
_entity_poly.type
_entity_poly.pdbx_seq_one_letter_code
_entity_poly.pdbx_strand_id
1 'polypeptide(L)'
;MNTSTDVAAPYPVATEDFLDAFFAHGNDANLYPQATSTFKKAALAGDGTPIVLPRFVAATQEATMYVIANDPALAPHVPDLINAFAGPTYCKNTELIPAVLDPNDPIEAAIIDHFGPTTATYVLSAGMHAQHRWDLRKALQRMQAAVAQRPIRNWQLDKPLGRLLGEFDAALAAGGEATSAEIYAQIQAKGGLTASNLAHLRIKRLDRLGRSSDLLALPELTAVLLQDPPAPVREAVLNAVCQSVVAPALARGEVTAAWEGLRDLEPALPLPVHDPISRYGGQAATVLLVAAIGRNDRNLLASAFAMRELWTGEEVPNVVWDHIATLVETLSKPTAPPIETTSTTDVAASVRALTGWLDFIAAAARRDPQVHDVVTDGTWNSWPPLAQQDDDVASLLSSLKDDEWTAVWQVVGVLIDALGDDGLAPATSAALIDAALVFDRLSRGDLLSLYALTEIFLRSAPTRSQYVELLKSLKSSTGQWVGATTSDIALDFADRLVVAACPDEDARVDTAIALLGPLHRIQHRLEPDEKEFARQLCEELGTQLEWHPAEEDDEFTLAGIPRMSVLLYSLDEAVLDRVSDQLVKQAPSVKVSTSHDKVGTASLKHKARNADVIVMATRCAKHAATGFITDNAAADSHTGYADGSGSASLLRAAVKGIRDFLG
;
A
#
# COMPACT_ATOMS: atom_id res chain seq x y z
N MET A 1 -34.37 20.34 15.31
CA MET A 1 -33.70 21.66 15.38
C MET A 1 -32.26 21.44 15.81
N ASN A 2 -31.40 21.10 14.85
CA ASN A 2 -30.04 21.57 14.67
C ASN A 2 -29.56 20.90 13.38
N THR A 3 -29.21 21.75 12.42
CA THR A 3 -29.00 21.46 11.01
C THR A 3 -27.64 20.81 10.77
N SER A 4 -27.68 19.63 10.15
CA SER A 4 -26.53 18.97 9.52
C SER A 4 -25.93 19.86 8.44
N THR A 5 -24.62 20.12 8.53
CA THR A 5 -23.80 20.56 7.38
C THR A 5 -23.31 19.32 6.67
N ASP A 6 -24.06 18.98 5.62
CA ASP A 6 -23.77 17.97 4.61
C ASP A 6 -22.83 18.63 3.57
N VAL A 7 -21.55 18.25 3.53
CA VAL A 7 -20.61 18.68 2.48
C VAL A 7 -20.54 17.56 1.44
N ALA A 8 -21.65 17.38 0.74
CA ALA A 8 -21.71 16.61 -0.50
C ALA A 8 -21.37 17.53 -1.67
N ALA A 9 -20.35 17.19 -2.45
CA ALA A 9 -19.96 17.90 -3.66
C ALA A 9 -21.06 17.80 -4.75
N PRO A 10 -21.68 18.92 -5.19
CA PRO A 10 -22.79 18.89 -6.15
C PRO A 10 -22.34 19.41 -7.53
N TYR A 11 -21.47 18.70 -8.26
CA TYR A 11 -20.71 19.37 -9.33
C TYR A 11 -21.36 19.58 -10.73
N PRO A 12 -22.33 18.82 -11.26
CA PRO A 12 -22.89 19.16 -12.59
C PRO A 12 -24.05 20.17 -12.52
N VAL A 13 -25.05 19.89 -11.67
CA VAL A 13 -26.32 20.64 -11.65
C VAL A 13 -26.16 22.02 -11.01
N ALA A 14 -25.42 22.13 -9.89
CA ALA A 14 -25.21 23.42 -9.23
C ALA A 14 -24.32 24.36 -10.07
N THR A 15 -23.40 23.81 -10.87
CA THR A 15 -22.57 24.61 -11.77
C THR A 15 -23.34 25.05 -13.02
N GLU A 16 -24.29 24.25 -13.51
CA GLU A 16 -25.23 24.69 -14.56
C GLU A 16 -26.09 25.87 -14.07
N ASP A 17 -26.69 25.77 -12.87
CA ASP A 17 -27.47 26.85 -12.26
C ASP A 17 -26.65 28.13 -12.08
N PHE A 18 -25.39 28.00 -11.65
CA PHE A 18 -24.46 29.13 -11.55
C PHE A 18 -24.13 29.75 -12.92
N LEU A 19 -23.86 28.94 -13.94
CA LEU A 19 -23.56 29.45 -15.28
C LEU A 19 -24.78 30.17 -15.87
N ASP A 20 -25.98 29.67 -15.62
CA ASP A 20 -27.21 30.34 -16.03
C ASP A 20 -27.38 31.69 -15.33
N ALA A 21 -27.09 31.78 -14.03
CA ALA A 21 -27.07 33.05 -13.29
C ALA A 21 -25.98 34.01 -13.80
N PHE A 22 -24.76 33.52 -14.04
CA PHE A 22 -23.61 34.32 -14.51
C PHE A 22 -23.79 34.87 -15.93
N PHE A 23 -24.54 34.18 -16.79
CA PHE A 23 -24.85 34.61 -18.15
C PHE A 23 -26.26 35.20 -18.29
N ALA A 24 -26.92 35.53 -17.17
CA ALA A 24 -28.21 36.20 -17.12
C ALA A 24 -28.07 37.73 -17.33
N HIS A 25 -29.01 38.49 -16.74
CA HIS A 25 -29.08 39.94 -16.91
C HIS A 25 -27.83 40.66 -16.38
N GLY A 26 -27.20 41.49 -17.22
CA GLY A 26 -25.95 42.20 -16.89
C GLY A 26 -24.69 41.61 -17.53
N ASN A 27 -24.84 40.54 -18.32
CA ASN A 27 -23.77 39.96 -19.13
C ASN A 27 -24.20 39.69 -20.59
N ASP A 28 -23.91 40.64 -21.48
CA ASP A 28 -24.19 40.55 -22.92
C ASP A 28 -23.29 39.54 -23.65
N ALA A 29 -22.32 38.90 -22.98
CA ALA A 29 -21.48 37.87 -23.59
C ALA A 29 -22.30 36.66 -24.04
N ASN A 30 -23.45 36.40 -23.40
CA ASN A 30 -24.35 35.30 -23.75
C ASN A 30 -24.95 35.44 -25.17
N LEU A 31 -25.00 36.67 -25.72
CA LEU A 31 -25.41 36.93 -27.11
C LEU A 31 -24.40 36.41 -28.15
N TYR A 32 -23.21 35.98 -27.71
CA TYR A 32 -22.15 35.47 -28.57
C TYR A 32 -21.73 34.04 -28.18
N PRO A 33 -22.52 33.01 -28.51
CA PRO A 33 -22.26 31.62 -28.11
C PRO A 33 -20.87 31.10 -28.53
N GLN A 34 -20.37 31.57 -29.67
CA GLN A 34 -19.02 31.23 -30.17
C GLN A 34 -17.89 31.72 -29.25
N ALA A 35 -18.16 32.70 -28.39
CA ALA A 35 -17.20 33.26 -27.43
C ALA A 35 -17.34 32.68 -26.02
N THR A 36 -18.44 31.98 -25.71
CA THR A 36 -18.77 31.49 -24.35
C THR A 36 -18.84 29.96 -24.25
N SER A 37 -19.14 29.24 -25.33
CA SER A 37 -19.38 27.78 -25.32
C SER A 37 -18.20 26.96 -24.79
N THR A 38 -16.97 27.29 -25.22
CA THR A 38 -15.75 26.61 -24.74
C THR A 38 -15.55 26.80 -23.24
N PHE A 39 -15.87 27.99 -22.72
CA PHE A 39 -15.72 28.31 -21.30
C PHE A 39 -16.79 27.64 -20.45
N LYS A 40 -18.04 27.61 -20.92
CA LYS A 40 -19.12 26.85 -20.27
C LYS A 40 -18.77 25.36 -20.19
N LYS A 41 -18.30 24.78 -21.31
CA LYS A 41 -17.88 23.38 -21.34
C LYS A 41 -16.71 23.09 -20.40
N ALA A 42 -15.74 24.00 -20.32
CA ALA A 42 -14.62 23.86 -19.39
C ALA A 42 -15.07 23.96 -17.92
N ALA A 43 -15.99 24.88 -17.60
CA ALA A 43 -16.53 25.00 -16.24
C ALA A 43 -17.32 23.75 -15.81
N LEU A 44 -18.06 23.14 -16.72
CA LEU A 44 -18.83 21.91 -16.48
C LEU A 44 -17.98 20.63 -16.42
N ALA A 45 -16.71 20.69 -16.84
CA ALA A 45 -15.83 19.52 -16.85
C ALA A 45 -15.45 19.06 -15.43
N GLY A 46 -15.45 19.97 -14.44
CA GLY A 46 -15.19 19.63 -13.04
C GLY A 46 -13.80 19.07 -12.74
N ASP A 47 -12.81 19.33 -13.61
CA ASP A 47 -11.48 18.71 -13.57
C ASP A 47 -10.43 19.47 -12.74
N GLY A 48 -10.87 20.37 -11.85
CA GLY A 48 -9.99 21.23 -11.04
C GLY A 48 -9.31 22.37 -11.80
N THR A 49 -9.58 22.52 -13.10
CA THR A 49 -9.08 23.65 -13.90
C THR A 49 -9.75 24.96 -13.44
N PRO A 50 -9.02 26.10 -13.38
CA PRO A 50 -9.60 27.38 -13.03
C PRO A 50 -10.73 27.74 -14.00
N ILE A 51 -11.85 28.16 -13.43
CA ILE A 51 -13.03 28.53 -14.21
C ILE A 51 -12.79 29.93 -14.79
N VAL A 52 -12.78 30.02 -16.12
CA VAL A 52 -12.63 31.28 -16.85
C VAL A 52 -13.95 31.63 -17.50
N LEU A 53 -14.51 32.81 -17.18
CA LEU A 53 -15.80 33.25 -17.71
C LEU A 53 -15.73 34.69 -18.27
N PRO A 54 -16.18 34.91 -19.51
CA PRO A 54 -16.27 36.24 -20.10
C PRO A 54 -17.51 37.00 -19.62
N ARG A 55 -17.32 38.28 -19.28
CA ARG A 55 -18.37 39.28 -19.14
C ARG A 55 -18.22 40.33 -20.24
N PHE A 56 -19.33 40.71 -20.87
CA PHE A 56 -19.38 41.82 -21.81
C PHE A 56 -20.57 42.72 -21.48
N VAL A 57 -20.35 44.04 -21.49
CA VAL A 57 -21.40 45.03 -21.27
C VAL A 57 -21.47 45.93 -22.50
N ALA A 58 -22.53 45.78 -23.30
CA ALA A 58 -22.68 46.46 -24.58
C ALA A 58 -22.81 47.98 -24.44
N ALA A 59 -23.41 48.45 -23.33
CA ALA A 59 -23.60 49.86 -23.04
C ALA A 59 -22.27 50.62 -22.85
N THR A 60 -21.28 49.98 -22.20
CA THR A 60 -19.96 50.58 -21.92
C THR A 60 -18.87 50.07 -22.86
N GLN A 61 -19.17 49.06 -23.68
CA GLN A 61 -18.21 48.28 -24.48
C GLN A 61 -17.07 47.66 -23.65
N GLU A 62 -17.32 47.41 -22.37
CA GLU A 62 -16.35 46.79 -21.47
C GLU A 62 -16.39 45.28 -21.61
N ALA A 63 -15.20 44.68 -21.71
CA ALA A 63 -15.01 43.25 -21.76
C ALA A 63 -14.05 42.83 -20.65
N THR A 64 -14.55 41.97 -19.79
CA THR A 64 -13.87 41.53 -18.59
C THR A 64 -13.83 40.00 -18.57
N MET A 65 -12.71 39.43 -18.14
CA MET A 65 -12.57 37.99 -17.94
C MET A 65 -12.45 37.73 -16.45
N TYR A 66 -13.35 36.91 -15.91
CA TYR A 66 -13.25 36.40 -14.55
C TYR A 66 -12.47 35.09 -14.60
N VAL A 67 -11.46 34.95 -13.74
CA VAL A 67 -10.71 33.70 -13.53
C VAL A 67 -10.90 33.31 -12.06
N ILE A 68 -11.66 32.25 -11.83
CA ILE A 68 -12.06 31.78 -10.50
C ILE A 68 -11.20 30.57 -10.17
N ALA A 69 -10.43 30.67 -9.08
CA ALA A 69 -9.62 29.58 -8.56
C ALA A 69 -10.48 28.66 -7.67
N ASN A 70 -11.32 27.84 -8.30
CA ASN A 70 -12.22 26.90 -7.63
C ASN A 70 -11.50 25.71 -6.96
N ASP A 71 -10.28 25.39 -7.38
CA ASP A 71 -9.42 24.39 -6.74
C ASP A 71 -8.45 25.05 -5.73
N PRO A 72 -8.55 24.75 -4.42
CA PRO A 72 -7.64 25.26 -3.40
C PRO A 72 -6.17 24.91 -3.64
N ALA A 73 -5.87 23.76 -4.24
CA ALA A 73 -4.50 23.31 -4.50
C ALA A 73 -3.84 24.12 -5.64
N LEU A 74 -4.63 24.52 -6.63
CA LEU A 74 -4.15 25.30 -7.77
C LEU A 74 -4.19 26.81 -7.54
N ALA A 75 -5.02 27.28 -6.60
CA ALA A 75 -5.23 28.70 -6.32
C ALA A 75 -3.95 29.54 -6.14
N PRO A 76 -2.90 29.08 -5.42
CA PRO A 76 -1.65 29.84 -5.27
C PRO A 76 -0.90 30.07 -6.59
N HIS A 77 -1.14 29.22 -7.60
CA HIS A 77 -0.44 29.23 -8.89
C HIS A 77 -1.21 29.94 -9.99
N VAL A 78 -2.49 30.29 -9.77
CA VAL A 78 -3.33 30.98 -10.76
C VAL A 78 -2.72 32.31 -11.24
N PRO A 79 -2.13 33.17 -10.39
CA PRO A 79 -1.44 34.37 -10.85
C PRO A 79 -0.29 34.09 -11.83
N ASP A 80 0.52 33.07 -11.55
CA ASP A 80 1.65 32.68 -12.40
C ASP A 80 1.15 32.14 -13.74
N LEU A 81 0.06 31.37 -13.74
CA LEU A 81 -0.59 30.87 -14.96
C LEU A 81 -1.15 32.02 -15.81
N ILE A 82 -1.86 32.98 -15.20
CA ILE A 82 -2.37 34.16 -15.91
C ILE A 82 -1.19 34.97 -16.48
N ASN A 83 -0.13 35.16 -15.70
CA ASN A 83 1.08 35.87 -16.16
C ASN A 83 1.79 35.15 -17.32
N ALA A 84 1.92 33.83 -17.25
CA ALA A 84 2.62 33.03 -18.27
C ALA A 84 1.87 33.01 -19.61
N PHE A 85 0.53 33.00 -19.59
CA PHE A 85 -0.27 32.87 -20.81
C PHE A 85 -0.78 34.22 -21.36
N ALA A 86 -1.25 35.11 -20.48
CA ALA A 86 -1.79 36.41 -20.89
C ALA A 86 -0.76 37.55 -20.69
N GLY A 87 -0.09 37.56 -19.53
CA GLY A 87 0.95 38.53 -19.18
C GLY A 87 0.56 40.00 -19.35
N PRO A 88 1.52 40.94 -19.23
CA PRO A 88 1.27 42.38 -19.44
C PRO A 88 0.98 42.74 -20.90
N THR A 89 1.18 41.80 -21.84
CA THR A 89 0.92 41.98 -23.27
C THR A 89 -0.57 42.07 -23.58
N TYR A 90 -1.40 41.30 -22.87
CA TYR A 90 -2.85 41.21 -23.13
C TYR A 90 -3.72 41.66 -21.95
N CYS A 91 -3.18 41.66 -20.73
CA CYS A 91 -3.85 42.18 -19.54
C CYS A 91 -3.45 43.63 -19.26
N LYS A 92 -4.43 44.49 -18.99
CA LYS A 92 -4.17 45.88 -18.55
C LYS A 92 -3.76 45.96 -17.07
N ASN A 93 -4.06 44.94 -16.28
CA ASN A 93 -3.76 44.88 -14.85
C ASN A 93 -2.24 44.76 -14.61
N THR A 94 -1.66 45.70 -13.87
CA THR A 94 -0.23 45.72 -13.52
C THR A 94 0.15 44.77 -12.38
N GLU A 95 -0.82 44.41 -11.52
CA GLU A 95 -0.65 43.44 -10.42
C GLU A 95 -1.84 42.46 -10.41
N LEU A 96 -1.56 41.16 -10.31
CA LEU A 96 -2.57 40.10 -10.24
C LEU A 96 -2.89 39.76 -8.79
N ILE A 97 -3.79 40.55 -8.21
CA ILE A 97 -4.36 40.33 -6.88
C ILE A 97 -5.81 39.88 -7.01
N PRO A 98 -6.31 38.99 -6.12
CA PRO A 98 -7.72 38.64 -6.07
C PRO A 98 -8.58 39.91 -5.94
N ALA A 99 -9.62 40.00 -6.75
CA ALA A 99 -10.55 41.12 -6.74
C ALA A 99 -11.49 41.03 -5.53
N VAL A 100 -11.81 42.18 -4.95
CA VAL A 100 -12.91 42.32 -4.00
C VAL A 100 -14.19 42.44 -4.83
N LEU A 101 -15.01 41.39 -4.81
CA LEU A 101 -16.26 41.30 -5.55
C LEU A 101 -17.35 42.17 -4.91
N ASP A 102 -18.14 42.89 -5.71
CA ASP A 102 -19.26 43.72 -5.30
C ASP A 102 -20.54 42.88 -5.19
N PRO A 103 -21.11 42.70 -3.98
CA PRO A 103 -22.35 41.95 -3.80
C PRO A 103 -23.58 42.59 -4.46
N ASN A 104 -23.50 43.87 -4.87
CA ASN A 104 -24.60 44.55 -5.56
C ASN A 104 -24.56 44.36 -7.09
N ASP A 105 -23.45 43.86 -7.63
CA ASP A 105 -23.38 43.49 -9.04
C ASP A 105 -23.95 42.07 -9.22
N PRO A 106 -24.94 41.86 -10.10
CA PRO A 106 -25.62 40.57 -10.22
C PRO A 106 -24.69 39.42 -10.68
N ILE A 107 -23.61 39.73 -11.41
CA ILE A 107 -22.66 38.72 -11.90
C ILE A 107 -21.68 38.34 -10.79
N GLU A 108 -21.23 39.32 -10.02
CA GLU A 108 -20.31 39.08 -8.90
C GLU A 108 -21.02 38.47 -7.69
N ALA A 109 -22.29 38.84 -7.45
CA ALA A 109 -23.17 38.17 -6.50
C ALA A 109 -23.32 36.68 -6.82
N ALA A 110 -23.51 36.31 -8.10
CA ALA A 110 -23.59 34.91 -8.51
C ALA A 110 -22.29 34.13 -8.23
N ILE A 111 -21.12 34.77 -8.36
CA ILE A 111 -19.83 34.16 -7.99
C ILE A 111 -19.75 33.96 -6.47
N ILE A 112 -20.12 34.98 -5.69
CA ILE A 112 -20.09 34.94 -4.22
C ILE A 112 -21.05 33.87 -3.70
N ASP A 113 -22.26 33.78 -4.25
CA ASP A 113 -23.30 32.85 -3.81
C ASP A 113 -22.89 31.39 -4.08
N HIS A 114 -22.19 31.13 -5.19
CA HIS A 114 -21.79 29.77 -5.57
C HIS A 114 -20.45 29.33 -4.96
N PHE A 115 -19.42 30.19 -4.99
CA PHE A 115 -18.06 29.82 -4.53
C PHE A 115 -17.71 30.39 -3.15
N GLY A 116 -18.57 31.19 -2.55
CA GLY A 116 -18.29 31.90 -1.30
C GLY A 116 -17.35 33.12 -1.48
N PRO A 117 -17.34 34.04 -0.50
CA PRO A 117 -16.61 35.30 -0.59
C PRO A 117 -15.08 35.18 -0.49
N THR A 118 -14.57 34.01 -0.09
CA THR A 118 -13.14 33.77 0.15
C THR A 118 -12.43 33.17 -1.07
N THR A 119 -13.16 32.79 -2.11
CA THR A 119 -12.59 32.15 -3.30
C THR A 119 -11.84 33.18 -4.14
N ALA A 120 -10.56 32.91 -4.39
CA ALA A 120 -9.70 33.83 -5.14
C ALA A 120 -10.20 33.98 -6.57
N THR A 121 -10.76 35.15 -6.88
CA THR A 121 -11.29 35.50 -8.19
C THR A 121 -10.49 36.66 -8.77
N TYR A 122 -9.96 36.50 -9.98
CA TYR A 122 -9.18 37.51 -10.67
C TYR A 122 -10.00 38.13 -11.79
N VAL A 123 -10.04 39.46 -11.83
CA VAL A 123 -10.82 40.23 -12.81
C VAL A 123 -9.85 40.88 -13.79
N LEU A 124 -9.81 40.35 -15.01
CA LEU A 124 -8.88 40.77 -16.05
C LEU A 124 -9.58 41.64 -17.08
N SER A 125 -9.01 42.79 -17.37
CA SER A 125 -9.50 43.69 -18.43
C SER A 125 -8.55 43.70 -19.63
N ALA A 126 -9.11 43.59 -20.83
CA ALA A 126 -8.39 43.83 -22.07
C ALA A 126 -8.47 45.32 -22.47
N GLY A 127 -7.52 45.78 -23.29
CA GLY A 127 -7.59 47.12 -23.88
C GLY A 127 -8.85 47.33 -24.77
N MET A 128 -9.16 48.60 -25.10
CA MET A 128 -10.35 48.96 -25.87
C MET A 128 -10.37 48.41 -27.32
N HIS A 129 -9.27 47.84 -27.81
CA HIS A 129 -9.17 47.24 -29.13
C HIS A 129 -9.77 45.83 -29.19
N ALA A 130 -10.60 45.57 -30.20
CA ALA A 130 -11.24 44.26 -30.41
C ALA A 130 -10.25 43.10 -30.56
N GLN A 131 -9.09 43.37 -31.16
CA GLN A 131 -8.02 42.39 -31.33
C GLN A 131 -7.45 41.94 -29.98
N HIS A 132 -7.17 42.87 -29.07
CA HIS A 132 -6.64 42.55 -27.74
C HIS A 132 -7.63 41.73 -26.90
N ARG A 133 -8.94 42.01 -27.03
CA ARG A 133 -9.99 41.19 -26.39
C ARG A 133 -9.98 39.75 -26.89
N TRP A 134 -9.76 39.55 -28.19
CA TRP A 134 -9.67 38.22 -28.80
C TRP A 134 -8.39 37.49 -28.38
N ASP A 135 -7.26 38.19 -28.36
CA ASP A 135 -5.97 37.63 -27.95
C ASP A 135 -5.98 37.20 -26.47
N LEU A 136 -6.52 38.03 -25.57
CA LEU A 136 -6.69 37.68 -24.15
C LEU A 136 -7.58 36.44 -23.98
N ARG A 137 -8.70 36.37 -24.70
CA ARG A 137 -9.60 35.20 -24.67
C ARG A 137 -8.87 33.94 -25.12
N LYS A 138 -8.13 34.00 -26.22
CA LYS A 138 -7.36 32.85 -26.72
C LYS A 138 -6.24 32.44 -25.78
N ALA A 139 -5.56 33.39 -25.15
CA ALA A 139 -4.53 33.13 -24.15
C ALA A 139 -5.11 32.34 -22.96
N LEU A 140 -6.26 32.78 -22.44
CA LEU A 140 -6.92 32.09 -21.32
C LEU A 140 -7.52 30.74 -21.71
N GLN A 141 -8.01 30.57 -22.94
CA GLN A 141 -8.42 29.25 -23.47
C GLN A 141 -7.25 28.29 -23.56
N ARG A 142 -6.07 28.76 -24.02
CA ARG A 142 -4.85 27.95 -24.05
C ARG A 142 -4.38 27.58 -22.64
N MET A 143 -4.50 28.50 -21.69
CA MET A 143 -4.22 28.25 -20.28
C MET A 143 -5.11 27.12 -19.74
N GLN A 144 -6.43 27.22 -19.90
CA GLN A 144 -7.36 26.18 -19.46
C GLN A 144 -7.08 24.84 -20.14
N ALA A 145 -6.84 24.82 -21.46
CA ALA A 145 -6.51 23.59 -22.18
C ALA A 145 -5.18 22.97 -21.71
N ALA A 146 -4.16 23.79 -21.42
CA ALA A 146 -2.87 23.32 -20.92
C ALA A 146 -2.96 22.78 -19.48
N VAL A 147 -3.81 23.37 -18.64
CA VAL A 147 -4.07 22.90 -17.28
C VAL A 147 -4.91 21.62 -17.31
N ALA A 148 -5.95 21.53 -18.15
CA ALA A 148 -6.76 20.32 -18.30
C ALA A 148 -5.99 19.14 -18.91
N GLN A 149 -5.01 19.42 -19.77
CA GLN A 149 -4.10 18.42 -20.35
C GLN A 149 -2.84 18.19 -19.49
N ARG A 150 -2.73 18.86 -18.34
CA ARG A 150 -1.63 18.64 -17.42
C ARG A 150 -1.67 17.15 -17.04
N PRO A 151 -0.62 16.37 -17.34
CA PRO A 151 -0.50 15.06 -16.72
C PRO A 151 -0.58 15.32 -15.22
N ILE A 152 -1.39 14.54 -14.49
CA ILE A 152 -1.37 14.53 -13.02
C ILE A 152 0.05 14.09 -12.65
N ARG A 153 0.95 15.07 -12.66
CA ARG A 153 2.26 14.96 -12.09
C ARG A 153 1.91 14.94 -10.62
N ASN A 154 1.86 13.73 -10.07
CA ASN A 154 2.30 13.51 -8.71
C ASN A 154 3.74 14.03 -8.66
N TRP A 155 3.87 15.36 -8.57
CA TRP A 155 5.03 15.96 -7.97
C TRP A 155 5.14 15.21 -6.66
N GLN A 156 6.21 14.42 -6.53
CA GLN A 156 6.70 14.02 -5.24
C GLN A 156 7.04 15.33 -4.52
N LEU A 157 6.02 16.02 -4.00
CA LEU A 157 6.15 16.91 -2.87
C LEU A 157 7.00 16.13 -1.89
N ASP A 158 8.13 16.68 -1.48
CA ASP A 158 9.10 16.03 -0.60
C ASP A 158 8.39 15.38 0.58
N LYS A 159 8.05 14.09 0.47
CA LYS A 159 7.17 13.43 1.44
C LYS A 159 7.87 13.45 2.79
N PRO A 160 7.23 13.93 3.87
CA PRO A 160 7.84 13.92 5.20
C PRO A 160 8.36 12.51 5.53
N LEU A 161 9.47 12.40 6.26
CA LEU A 161 10.08 11.10 6.58
C LEU A 161 9.07 10.13 7.23
N GLY A 162 8.23 10.62 8.15
CA GLY A 162 7.17 9.82 8.77
C GLY A 162 6.14 9.27 7.76
N ARG A 163 5.84 10.02 6.68
CA ARG A 163 4.97 9.53 5.60
C ARG A 163 5.65 8.42 4.81
N LEU A 164 6.94 8.55 4.50
CA LEU A 164 7.70 7.51 3.81
C LEU A 164 7.81 6.23 4.64
N LEU A 165 8.04 6.36 5.96
CA LEU A 165 8.07 5.22 6.87
C LEU A 165 6.71 4.51 6.94
N GLY A 166 5.62 5.27 7.02
CA GLY A 166 4.26 4.70 6.99
C GLY A 166 3.97 3.98 5.66
N GLU A 167 4.29 4.59 4.52
CA GLU A 167 4.13 3.96 3.20
C GLU A 167 5.02 2.70 3.04
N PHE A 168 6.24 2.72 3.61
CA PHE A 168 7.15 1.57 3.61
C PHE A 168 6.56 0.39 4.41
N ASP A 169 6.09 0.65 5.63
CA ASP A 169 5.49 -0.37 6.49
C ASP A 169 4.19 -0.91 5.89
N ALA A 170 3.36 -0.03 5.31
CA ALA A 170 2.14 -0.41 4.61
C ALA A 170 2.42 -1.28 3.38
N ALA A 171 3.43 -0.92 2.57
CA ALA A 171 3.85 -1.73 1.43
C ALA A 171 4.34 -3.12 1.87
N LEU A 172 5.13 -3.21 2.95
CA LEU A 172 5.58 -4.50 3.49
C LEU A 172 4.41 -5.35 3.98
N ALA A 173 3.46 -4.77 4.72
CA ALA A 173 2.27 -5.47 5.20
C ALA A 173 1.39 -5.98 4.05
N ALA A 174 1.37 -5.27 2.92
CA ALA A 174 0.65 -5.67 1.72
C ALA A 174 1.46 -6.59 0.76
N GLY A 175 2.71 -6.93 1.08
CA GLY A 175 3.59 -7.79 0.26
C GLY A 175 4.27 -7.11 -0.94
N GLY A 176 4.37 -5.78 -0.93
CA GLY A 176 5.02 -5.01 -1.98
C GLY A 176 6.54 -5.08 -1.92
N GLU A 177 7.16 -6.05 -2.61
CA GLU A 177 8.62 -6.18 -2.71
C GLU A 177 9.26 -4.99 -3.42
N ALA A 178 8.86 -4.70 -4.65
CA ALA A 178 9.46 -3.66 -5.46
C ALA A 178 9.07 -2.28 -4.91
N THR A 179 7.80 -2.11 -4.52
CA THR A 179 7.31 -0.87 -3.93
C THR A 179 8.05 -0.52 -2.62
N SER A 180 8.30 -1.49 -1.74
CA SER A 180 9.10 -1.25 -0.51
C SER A 180 10.56 -0.90 -0.82
N ALA A 181 11.15 -1.46 -1.88
CA ALA A 181 12.52 -1.13 -2.31
C ALA A 181 12.62 0.34 -2.77
N GLU A 182 11.66 0.79 -3.59
CA GLU A 182 11.61 2.15 -4.09
C GLU A 182 11.43 3.18 -2.96
N ILE A 183 10.56 2.88 -1.99
CA ILE A 183 10.36 3.75 -0.83
C ILE A 183 11.61 3.77 0.05
N TYR A 184 12.25 2.61 0.27
CA TYR A 184 13.52 2.53 0.99
C TYR A 184 14.62 3.38 0.33
N ALA A 185 14.74 3.31 -1.01
CA ALA A 185 15.68 4.14 -1.76
C ALA A 185 15.39 5.64 -1.61
N GLN A 186 14.10 6.04 -1.58
CA GLN A 186 13.70 7.42 -1.29
C GLN A 186 14.08 7.86 0.12
N ILE A 187 13.87 7.01 1.14
CA ILE A 187 14.27 7.28 2.53
C ILE A 187 15.79 7.48 2.61
N GLN A 188 16.57 6.60 1.97
CA GLN A 188 18.02 6.68 1.93
C GLN A 188 18.50 7.96 1.23
N ALA A 189 17.91 8.31 0.08
CA ALA A 189 18.29 9.50 -0.69
C ALA A 189 17.96 10.81 0.05
N LYS A 190 16.84 10.84 0.78
CA LYS A 190 16.41 12.01 1.57
C LYS A 190 17.30 12.25 2.79
N GLY A 191 17.82 11.19 3.40
CA GLY A 191 18.53 11.26 4.67
C GLY A 191 17.62 11.56 5.86
N GLY A 192 18.21 11.86 7.02
CA GLY A 192 17.48 12.11 8.27
C GLY A 192 17.39 10.89 9.20
N LEU A 193 17.89 9.74 8.76
CA LEU A 193 18.12 8.56 9.60
C LEU A 193 19.62 8.30 9.74
N THR A 194 20.03 7.75 10.88
CA THR A 194 21.40 7.27 11.10
C THR A 194 21.65 6.01 10.25
N ALA A 195 22.92 5.69 9.99
CA ALA A 195 23.28 4.45 9.30
C ALA A 195 22.75 3.19 10.02
N SER A 196 22.71 3.22 11.36
CA SER A 196 22.14 2.14 12.18
C SER A 196 20.63 1.99 11.95
N ASN A 197 19.88 3.10 11.94
CA ASN A 197 18.43 3.05 11.67
C ASN A 197 18.10 2.60 10.24
N LEU A 198 18.92 2.99 9.25
CA LEU A 198 18.77 2.46 7.89
C LEU A 198 19.03 0.95 7.83
N ALA A 199 20.04 0.46 8.55
CA ALA A 199 20.29 -0.98 8.65
C ALA A 199 19.12 -1.71 9.33
N HIS A 200 18.50 -1.15 10.36
CA HIS A 200 17.29 -1.71 10.98
C HIS A 200 16.13 -1.84 9.96
N LEU A 201 15.90 -0.81 9.14
CA LEU A 201 14.87 -0.86 8.10
C LEU A 201 15.19 -1.91 7.02
N ARG A 202 16.47 -2.05 6.66
CA ARG A 202 16.92 -3.09 5.71
C ARG A 202 16.71 -4.49 6.27
N ILE A 203 17.05 -4.71 7.55
CA ILE A 203 16.80 -5.98 8.25
C ILE A 203 15.30 -6.27 8.29
N LYS A 204 14.47 -5.31 8.71
CA LYS A 204 13.01 -5.43 8.72
C LYS A 204 12.46 -5.81 7.35
N ARG A 205 12.92 -5.16 6.28
CA ARG A 205 12.52 -5.48 4.90
C ARG A 205 12.85 -6.93 4.53
N LEU A 206 14.09 -7.37 4.75
CA LEU A 206 14.53 -8.71 4.36
C LEU A 206 13.80 -9.79 5.17
N ASP A 207 13.61 -9.57 6.47
CA ASP A 207 12.84 -10.47 7.33
C ASP A 207 11.39 -10.59 6.85
N ARG A 208 10.73 -9.46 6.61
CA ARG A 208 9.32 -9.43 6.15
C ARG A 208 9.14 -10.08 4.77
N LEU A 209 10.14 -9.99 3.91
CA LEU A 209 10.15 -10.67 2.60
C LEU A 209 10.63 -12.13 2.67
N GLY A 210 10.99 -12.63 3.86
CA GLY A 210 11.47 -14.01 4.06
C GLY A 210 12.85 -14.28 3.45
N ARG A 211 13.67 -13.25 3.26
CA ARG A 211 15.00 -13.30 2.65
C ARG A 211 16.10 -13.52 3.69
N SER A 212 16.00 -14.61 4.45
CA SER A 212 16.89 -14.92 5.58
C SER A 212 18.37 -15.02 5.18
N SER A 213 18.67 -15.66 4.05
CA SER A 213 20.05 -15.81 3.58
C SER A 213 20.67 -14.46 3.21
N ASP A 214 19.91 -13.55 2.58
CA ASP A 214 20.36 -12.19 2.30
C ASP A 214 20.51 -11.34 3.57
N LEU A 215 19.65 -11.56 4.56
CA LEU A 215 19.72 -10.89 5.86
C LEU A 215 21.01 -11.28 6.60
N LEU A 216 21.32 -12.59 6.65
CA LEU A 216 22.54 -13.09 7.28
C LEU A 216 23.81 -12.68 6.51
N ALA A 217 23.71 -12.43 5.21
CA ALA A 217 24.81 -11.96 4.37
C ALA A 217 25.08 -10.44 4.47
N LEU A 218 24.30 -9.69 5.26
CA LEU A 218 24.49 -8.25 5.41
C LEU A 218 25.87 -7.91 6.04
N PRO A 219 26.74 -7.13 5.37
CA PRO A 219 28.05 -6.77 5.91
C PRO A 219 28.00 -6.02 7.25
N GLU A 220 26.95 -5.21 7.45
CA GLU A 220 26.74 -4.40 8.65
C GLU A 220 26.13 -5.17 9.83
N LEU A 221 25.70 -6.43 9.66
CA LEU A 221 24.88 -7.15 10.63
C LEU A 221 25.53 -7.29 12.01
N THR A 222 26.80 -7.71 12.05
CA THR A 222 27.55 -7.86 13.30
C THR A 222 27.65 -6.53 14.05
N ALA A 223 27.88 -5.43 13.33
CA ALA A 223 27.98 -4.10 13.92
C ALA A 223 26.64 -3.61 14.48
N VAL A 224 25.52 -3.92 13.81
CA VAL A 224 24.17 -3.62 14.31
C VAL A 224 23.89 -4.37 15.61
N LEU A 225 24.15 -5.67 15.67
CA LEU A 225 23.88 -6.47 16.87
C LEU A 225 24.72 -6.04 18.09
N LEU A 226 25.95 -5.56 17.87
CA LEU A 226 26.79 -5.01 18.93
C LEU A 226 26.25 -3.70 19.54
N GLN A 227 25.32 -3.02 18.86
CA GLN A 227 24.69 -1.79 19.33
C GLN A 227 23.43 -2.03 20.17
N ASP A 228 23.12 -3.28 20.51
CA ASP A 228 21.89 -3.68 21.22
C ASP A 228 20.62 -3.13 20.54
N PRO A 229 20.33 -3.57 19.30
CA PRO A 229 19.24 -3.02 18.50
C PRO A 229 17.87 -3.42 19.08
N PRO A 230 16.77 -2.75 18.72
CA PRO A 230 15.42 -3.05 19.25
C PRO A 230 15.02 -4.52 19.12
N ALA A 231 14.10 -4.98 19.96
CA ALA A 231 13.72 -6.40 20.04
C ALA A 231 13.27 -6.99 18.68
N PRO A 232 12.47 -6.31 17.84
CA PRO A 232 12.09 -6.85 16.53
C PRO A 232 13.26 -7.00 15.55
N VAL A 233 14.30 -6.16 15.67
CA VAL A 233 15.52 -6.33 14.86
C VAL A 233 16.28 -7.58 15.30
N ARG A 234 16.40 -7.81 16.62
CA ARG A 234 17.01 -9.05 17.14
C ARG A 234 16.19 -10.27 16.76
N GLU A 235 14.86 -10.18 16.84
CA GLU A 235 13.94 -11.24 16.44
C GLU A 235 14.07 -11.58 14.97
N ALA A 236 14.10 -10.59 14.08
CA ALA A 236 14.34 -10.78 12.64
C ALA A 236 15.63 -11.56 12.36
N VAL A 237 16.72 -11.22 13.06
CA VAL A 237 17.99 -11.95 12.94
C VAL A 237 17.87 -13.37 13.47
N LEU A 238 17.23 -13.56 14.64
CA LEU A 238 17.01 -14.89 15.20
C LEU A 238 16.11 -15.76 14.32
N ASN A 239 15.08 -15.18 13.68
CA ASN A 239 14.22 -15.86 12.73
C ASN A 239 15.02 -16.31 11.50
N ALA A 240 15.88 -15.44 10.96
CA ALA A 240 16.76 -15.79 9.85
C ALA A 240 17.75 -16.91 10.21
N VAL A 241 18.38 -16.85 11.39
CA VAL A 241 19.22 -17.94 11.91
C VAL A 241 18.42 -19.23 12.10
N CYS A 242 17.19 -19.12 12.60
CA CYS A 242 16.31 -20.26 12.77
C CYS A 242 16.10 -20.98 11.44
N GLN A 243 15.77 -20.24 10.39
CA GLN A 243 15.44 -20.79 9.08
C GLN A 243 16.66 -21.37 8.36
N SER A 244 17.75 -20.61 8.28
CA SER A 244 18.90 -21.01 7.47
C SER A 244 19.83 -22.02 8.16
N VAL A 245 19.84 -22.07 9.50
CA VAL A 245 20.83 -22.87 10.26
C VAL A 245 20.19 -23.93 11.14
N VAL A 246 19.19 -23.57 11.95
CA VAL A 246 18.65 -24.46 12.98
C VAL A 246 17.59 -25.42 12.42
N ALA A 247 16.60 -24.89 11.71
CA ALA A 247 15.47 -25.64 11.18
C ALA A 247 15.87 -26.82 10.27
N PRO A 248 16.89 -26.73 9.39
CA PRO A 248 17.30 -27.84 8.55
C PRO A 248 17.77 -29.06 9.35
N ALA A 249 18.44 -28.85 10.48
CA ALA A 249 18.90 -29.93 11.37
C ALA A 249 17.75 -30.49 12.22
N LEU A 250 16.90 -29.61 12.76
CA LEU A 250 15.71 -30.03 13.52
C LEU A 250 14.72 -30.84 12.69
N ALA A 251 14.57 -30.53 11.40
CA ALA A 251 13.73 -31.30 10.48
C ALA A 251 14.21 -32.75 10.30
N ARG A 252 15.48 -33.06 10.62
CA ARG A 252 16.04 -34.43 10.64
C ARG A 252 16.00 -35.08 12.02
N GLY A 253 15.48 -34.37 13.04
CA GLY A 253 15.52 -34.82 14.43
C GLY A 253 16.88 -34.59 15.11
N GLU A 254 17.80 -33.86 14.48
CA GLU A 254 19.20 -33.75 14.92
C GLU A 254 19.43 -32.47 15.74
N VAL A 255 19.00 -32.46 17.01
CA VAL A 255 19.18 -31.30 17.91
C VAL A 255 20.67 -30.97 18.14
N THR A 256 21.54 -31.98 18.17
CA THR A 256 22.99 -31.79 18.31
C THR A 256 23.57 -31.03 17.11
N ALA A 257 23.20 -31.42 15.89
CA ALA A 257 23.66 -30.74 14.69
C ALA A 257 23.14 -29.29 14.61
N ALA A 258 21.96 -29.03 15.17
CA ALA A 258 21.38 -27.68 15.20
C ALA A 258 22.22 -26.70 16.04
N TRP A 259 22.69 -27.09 17.23
CA TRP A 259 23.52 -26.20 18.04
C TRP A 259 24.97 -26.14 17.51
N GLU A 260 25.49 -27.21 16.92
CA GLU A 260 26.79 -27.18 16.23
C GLU A 260 26.77 -26.17 15.08
N GLY A 261 25.69 -26.13 14.30
CA GLY A 261 25.47 -25.12 13.27
C GLY A 261 25.47 -23.68 13.81
N LEU A 262 24.89 -23.46 14.99
CA LEU A 262 24.95 -22.14 15.66
C LEU A 262 26.38 -21.78 16.11
N ARG A 263 27.13 -22.76 16.62
CA ARG A 263 28.53 -22.55 17.07
C ARG A 263 29.44 -22.19 15.90
N ASP A 264 29.23 -22.84 14.77
CA ASP A 264 30.10 -22.77 13.59
C ASP A 264 29.60 -21.74 12.55
N LEU A 265 28.70 -20.84 12.96
CA LEU A 265 28.15 -19.78 12.11
C LEU A 265 29.23 -18.77 11.69
N GLU A 266 29.34 -18.53 10.38
CA GLU A 266 30.25 -17.53 9.82
C GLU A 266 29.47 -16.43 9.04
N PRO A 267 29.67 -15.14 9.36
CA PRO A 267 30.45 -14.61 10.48
C PRO A 267 29.79 -14.92 11.83
N ALA A 268 30.60 -15.00 12.89
CA ALA A 268 30.09 -15.19 14.24
C ALA A 268 29.17 -14.01 14.62
N LEU A 269 27.91 -14.29 14.95
CA LEU A 269 26.93 -13.29 15.34
C LEU A 269 26.81 -13.21 16.88
N PRO A 270 26.84 -12.01 17.48
CA PRO A 270 26.60 -11.83 18.91
C PRO A 270 25.09 -11.92 19.19
N LEU A 271 24.56 -13.15 19.19
CA LEU A 271 23.15 -13.43 19.44
C LEU A 271 22.78 -13.12 20.91
N PRO A 272 21.55 -12.63 21.19
CA PRO A 272 21.09 -12.28 22.54
C PRO A 272 20.69 -13.54 23.34
N VAL A 273 21.65 -14.45 23.59
CA VAL A 273 21.42 -15.77 24.20
C VAL A 273 20.90 -15.76 25.64
N HIS A 274 20.86 -14.59 26.28
CA HIS A 274 20.40 -14.39 27.66
C HIS A 274 19.03 -13.69 27.75
N ASP A 275 18.47 -13.27 26.62
CA ASP A 275 17.16 -12.65 26.62
C ASP A 275 16.06 -13.66 27.03
N PRO A 276 15.00 -13.20 27.72
CA PRO A 276 13.90 -14.06 28.06
C PRO A 276 13.16 -14.51 26.79
N ILE A 277 13.06 -15.83 26.60
CA ILE A 277 12.43 -16.45 25.42
C ILE A 277 10.97 -16.01 25.19
N SER A 278 10.27 -15.58 26.24
CA SER A 278 8.89 -15.11 26.18
C SER A 278 8.71 -13.79 25.43
N ARG A 279 9.79 -13.06 25.14
CA ARG A 279 9.75 -11.82 24.34
C ARG A 279 9.65 -12.06 22.84
N TYR A 280 9.91 -13.29 22.39
CA TYR A 280 10.09 -13.59 20.99
C TYR A 280 9.07 -14.65 20.52
N GLY A 281 8.80 -14.65 19.22
CA GLY A 281 8.05 -15.69 18.54
C GLY A 281 8.78 -17.04 18.50
N GLY A 282 8.07 -18.09 18.07
CA GLY A 282 8.53 -19.48 18.15
C GLY A 282 9.87 -19.76 17.46
N GLN A 283 10.12 -19.15 16.29
CA GLN A 283 11.37 -19.35 15.56
C GLN A 283 12.57 -18.79 16.32
N ALA A 284 12.50 -17.51 16.70
CA ALA A 284 13.55 -16.87 17.47
C ALA A 284 13.80 -17.57 18.82
N ALA A 285 12.73 -17.98 19.50
CA ALA A 285 12.86 -18.71 20.75
C ALA A 285 13.41 -20.13 20.57
N THR A 286 13.15 -20.80 19.43
CA THR A 286 13.80 -22.07 19.06
C THR A 286 15.32 -21.90 19.02
N VAL A 287 15.84 -20.83 18.42
CA VAL A 287 17.28 -20.54 18.39
C VAL A 287 17.84 -20.35 19.80
N LEU A 288 17.15 -19.60 20.66
CA LEU A 288 17.58 -19.38 22.04
C LEU A 288 17.60 -20.68 22.85
N LEU A 289 16.61 -21.55 22.68
CA LEU A 289 16.56 -22.87 23.32
C LEU A 289 17.67 -23.80 22.84
N VAL A 290 17.92 -23.85 21.52
CA VAL A 290 19.02 -24.65 20.94
C VAL A 290 20.39 -24.13 21.42
N ALA A 291 20.56 -22.81 21.51
CA ALA A 291 21.75 -22.21 22.09
C ALA A 291 21.89 -22.55 23.59
N ALA A 292 20.81 -22.53 24.37
CA ALA A 292 20.81 -22.92 25.78
C ALA A 292 21.16 -24.41 25.98
N ILE A 293 20.71 -25.30 25.09
CA ILE A 293 21.10 -26.72 25.05
C ILE A 293 22.62 -26.83 24.85
N GLY A 294 23.18 -26.16 23.83
CA GLY A 294 24.62 -26.16 23.57
C GLY A 294 25.47 -25.59 24.72
N ARG A 295 24.95 -24.58 25.43
CA ARG A 295 25.57 -23.98 26.63
C ARG A 295 25.35 -24.80 27.91
N ASN A 296 24.51 -25.85 27.88
CA ASN A 296 24.07 -26.61 29.05
C ASN A 296 23.47 -25.71 30.15
N ASP A 297 22.67 -24.71 29.75
CA ASP A 297 22.01 -23.74 30.62
C ASP A 297 20.73 -24.32 31.25
N ARG A 298 20.93 -25.21 32.22
CA ARG A 298 19.86 -26.05 32.80
C ARG A 298 18.74 -25.26 33.47
N ASN A 299 19.04 -24.08 34.02
CA ASN A 299 18.04 -23.26 34.70
C ASN A 299 17.06 -22.65 33.70
N LEU A 300 17.56 -22.11 32.59
CA LEU A 300 16.74 -21.58 31.50
C LEU A 300 15.90 -22.69 30.87
N LEU A 301 16.49 -23.86 30.62
CA LEU A 301 15.78 -24.99 30.03
C LEU A 301 14.65 -25.50 30.94
N ALA A 302 14.89 -25.59 32.25
CA ALA A 302 13.87 -26.01 33.22
C ALA A 302 12.73 -24.99 33.34
N SER A 303 13.04 -23.69 33.39
CA SER A 303 12.02 -22.63 33.46
C SER A 303 11.18 -22.55 32.17
N ALA A 304 11.84 -22.64 31.01
CA ALA A 304 11.18 -22.68 29.71
C ALA A 304 10.22 -23.87 29.59
N PHE A 305 10.67 -25.07 29.99
CA PHE A 305 9.86 -26.28 29.93
C PHE A 305 8.62 -26.20 30.83
N ALA A 306 8.75 -25.59 32.01
CA ALA A 306 7.63 -25.39 32.93
C ALA A 306 6.59 -24.38 32.39
N MET A 307 7.03 -23.40 31.58
CA MET A 307 6.15 -22.37 31.00
C MET A 307 5.64 -22.72 29.60
N ARG A 308 5.96 -23.90 29.05
CA ARG A 308 5.60 -24.27 27.67
C ARG A 308 4.11 -24.18 27.36
N GLU A 309 3.25 -24.50 28.33
CA GLU A 309 1.78 -24.53 28.17
C GLU A 309 1.17 -23.12 28.22
N LEU A 310 1.91 -22.13 28.73
CA LEU A 310 1.51 -20.72 28.77
C LEU A 310 1.91 -19.96 27.51
N TRP A 311 2.57 -20.62 26.56
CA TRP A 311 3.08 -19.96 25.37
C TRP A 311 2.00 -19.89 24.29
N THR A 312 1.65 -18.67 23.87
CA THR A 312 0.58 -18.39 22.92
C THR A 312 1.06 -18.08 21.50
N GLY A 313 2.38 -18.19 21.23
CA GLY A 313 3.00 -17.90 19.92
C GLY A 313 3.06 -19.11 18.97
N GLU A 314 3.65 -18.94 17.78
CA GLU A 314 3.94 -20.07 16.86
C GLU A 314 4.72 -21.18 17.59
N GLU A 315 4.32 -22.44 17.38
CA GLU A 315 4.84 -23.57 18.15
C GLU A 315 6.33 -23.84 17.88
N VAL A 316 7.12 -23.93 18.96
CA VAL A 316 8.47 -24.50 18.92
C VAL A 316 8.41 -25.98 18.57
N PRO A 317 9.28 -26.49 17.68
CA PRO A 317 9.24 -27.89 17.27
C PRO A 317 9.31 -28.87 18.45
N ASN A 318 8.40 -29.86 18.47
CA ASN A 318 8.33 -30.88 19.53
C ASN A 318 9.66 -31.60 19.78
N VAL A 319 10.47 -31.80 18.73
CA VAL A 319 11.81 -32.41 18.84
C VAL A 319 12.71 -31.65 19.85
N VAL A 320 12.60 -30.33 19.90
CA VAL A 320 13.34 -29.50 20.86
C VAL A 320 12.81 -29.74 22.28
N TRP A 321 11.49 -29.76 22.44
CA TRP A 321 10.86 -30.03 23.73
C TRP A 321 11.14 -31.43 24.27
N ASP A 322 11.10 -32.46 23.41
CA ASP A 322 11.43 -33.83 23.77
C ASP A 322 12.89 -33.92 24.25
N HIS A 323 13.80 -33.22 23.58
CA HIS A 323 15.20 -33.17 24.01
C HIS A 323 15.34 -32.47 25.36
N ILE A 324 14.68 -31.33 25.57
CA ILE A 324 14.68 -30.62 26.85
C ILE A 324 14.08 -31.49 27.96
N ALA A 325 13.00 -32.22 27.69
CA ALA A 325 12.38 -33.14 28.65
C ALA A 325 13.40 -34.18 29.14
N THR A 326 14.15 -34.81 28.23
CA THR A 326 15.19 -35.78 28.63
C THR A 326 16.28 -35.14 29.49
N LEU A 327 16.69 -33.91 29.17
CA LEU A 327 17.67 -33.17 29.95
C LEU A 327 17.14 -32.79 31.34
N VAL A 328 15.88 -32.38 31.45
CA VAL A 328 15.24 -32.01 32.73
C VAL A 328 14.91 -33.24 33.59
N GLU A 329 14.50 -34.35 32.99
CA GLU A 329 14.26 -35.62 33.69
C GLU A 329 15.55 -36.16 34.34
N THR A 330 16.71 -36.00 33.68
CA THR A 330 18.01 -36.34 34.28
C THR A 330 18.39 -35.49 35.50
N LEU A 331 17.67 -34.38 35.75
CA LEU A 331 17.87 -33.46 36.89
C LEU A 331 16.97 -33.75 38.09
N SER A 332 16.03 -34.69 37.99
CA SER A 332 15.13 -35.05 39.10
C SER A 332 15.83 -35.91 40.17
N LYS A 333 16.85 -35.34 40.84
CA LYS A 333 17.20 -35.63 42.23
C LYS A 333 17.06 -34.34 43.03
N PRO A 334 16.23 -34.31 44.08
CA PRO A 334 15.79 -33.07 44.68
C PRO A 334 16.86 -32.49 45.60
N THR A 335 17.20 -31.23 45.38
CA THR A 335 17.72 -30.37 46.44
C THR A 335 17.09 -28.98 46.29
N ALA A 336 16.03 -28.72 47.05
CA ALA A 336 15.65 -27.37 47.48
C ALA A 336 16.62 -26.95 48.61
N PRO A 337 16.94 -25.66 48.86
CA PRO A 337 15.98 -24.55 49.06
C PRO A 337 16.55 -23.17 48.62
N PRO A 338 16.08 -22.02 49.19
CA PRO A 338 14.76 -21.40 49.10
C PRO A 338 14.76 -20.20 48.13
N ILE A 339 13.58 -19.84 47.64
CA ILE A 339 13.36 -18.62 46.83
C ILE A 339 13.43 -17.41 47.77
N GLU A 340 14.43 -16.55 47.57
CA GLU A 340 14.36 -15.14 47.97
C GLU A 340 13.62 -14.39 46.84
N THR A 341 12.38 -14.01 47.11
CA THR A 341 11.67 -13.00 46.32
C THR A 341 12.30 -11.65 46.58
N THR A 342 13.28 -11.28 45.76
CA THR A 342 13.63 -9.87 45.54
C THR A 342 12.67 -9.30 44.51
N SER A 343 11.56 -8.76 45.03
CA SER A 343 10.72 -7.82 44.29
C SER A 343 11.52 -6.53 44.14
N THR A 344 12.26 -6.39 43.05
CA THR A 344 12.70 -5.06 42.61
C THR A 344 11.49 -4.37 41.99
N THR A 345 10.75 -3.65 42.82
CA THR A 345 9.89 -2.55 42.36
C THR A 345 10.81 -1.52 41.72
N ASP A 346 10.95 -1.61 40.41
CA ASP A 346 11.47 -0.52 39.60
C ASP A 346 10.40 0.56 39.60
N VAL A 347 10.58 1.56 40.47
CA VAL A 347 9.74 2.76 40.52
C VAL A 347 10.26 3.68 39.42
N ALA A 348 10.01 3.30 38.17
CA ALA A 348 10.02 4.21 37.05
C ALA A 348 8.57 4.71 36.89
N ALA A 349 8.40 6.04 36.88
CA ALA A 349 7.11 6.70 36.77
C ALA A 349 6.25 6.06 35.67
N SER A 350 5.07 5.52 36.02
CA SER A 350 4.22 4.80 35.09
C SER A 350 3.69 5.73 34.00
N VAL A 351 4.39 5.78 32.88
CA VAL A 351 3.74 6.14 31.62
C VAL A 351 2.79 4.99 31.32
N ARG A 352 1.49 5.26 31.23
CA ARG A 352 0.48 4.23 30.97
C ARG A 352 0.84 3.57 29.64
N ALA A 353 1.23 2.29 29.66
CA ALA A 353 1.58 1.56 28.45
C ALA A 353 0.32 1.34 27.60
N LEU A 354 0.44 1.44 26.28
CA LEU A 354 -0.64 1.09 25.35
C LEU A 354 -0.80 -0.44 25.34
N THR A 355 -2.00 -0.95 25.63
CA THR A 355 -2.25 -2.39 25.79
C THR A 355 -3.44 -2.89 24.96
N GLY A 356 -3.87 -2.13 23.94
CA GLY A 356 -5.02 -2.49 23.12
C GLY A 356 -5.29 -1.54 21.95
N TRP A 357 -6.10 -2.00 20.98
CA TRP A 357 -6.31 -1.34 19.69
C TRP A 357 -6.95 0.04 19.79
N LEU A 358 -7.97 0.21 20.62
CA LEU A 358 -8.66 1.50 20.77
C LEU A 358 -7.74 2.58 21.34
N ASP A 359 -6.99 2.25 22.40
CA ASP A 359 -6.02 3.18 23.00
C ASP A 359 -4.89 3.51 22.02
N PHE A 360 -4.42 2.52 21.25
CA PHE A 360 -3.39 2.70 20.23
C PHE A 360 -3.84 3.62 19.09
N ILE A 361 -5.03 3.40 18.52
CA ILE A 361 -5.57 4.24 17.44
C ILE A 361 -5.81 5.66 17.95
N ALA A 362 -6.36 5.80 19.16
CA ALA A 362 -6.55 7.12 19.78
C ALA A 362 -5.22 7.82 20.08
N ALA A 363 -4.16 7.08 20.42
CA ALA A 363 -2.82 7.62 20.62
C ALA A 363 -2.18 8.03 19.27
N ALA A 364 -2.38 7.22 18.22
CA ALA A 364 -1.91 7.51 16.86
C ALA A 364 -2.57 8.78 16.30
N ALA A 365 -3.89 8.94 16.48
CA ALA A 365 -4.63 10.15 16.13
C ALA A 365 -4.03 11.41 16.78
N ARG A 366 -3.56 11.27 18.03
CA ARG A 366 -2.92 12.35 18.81
C ARG A 366 -1.41 12.51 18.55
N ARG A 367 -0.82 11.70 17.68
CA ARG A 367 0.63 11.65 17.41
C ARG A 367 1.45 11.43 18.68
N ASP A 368 0.95 10.57 19.55
CA ASP A 368 1.63 10.21 20.79
C ASP A 368 2.97 9.51 20.46
N PRO A 369 4.11 9.94 21.03
CA PRO A 369 5.40 9.28 20.84
C PRO A 369 5.39 7.79 21.17
N GLN A 370 4.55 7.34 22.11
CA GLN A 370 4.44 5.92 22.48
C GLN A 370 4.02 5.02 21.32
N VAL A 371 3.34 5.57 20.30
CA VAL A 371 2.95 4.82 19.10
C VAL A 371 4.18 4.35 18.36
N HIS A 372 5.21 5.20 18.25
CA HIS A 372 6.46 4.82 17.60
C HIS A 372 7.14 3.68 18.34
N ASP A 373 7.14 3.71 19.67
CA ASP A 373 7.70 2.64 20.50
C ASP A 373 6.92 1.33 20.29
N VAL A 374 5.58 1.37 20.29
CA VAL A 374 4.74 0.18 20.02
C VAL A 374 5.03 -0.43 18.64
N VAL A 375 5.13 0.40 17.60
CA VAL A 375 5.43 -0.07 16.24
C VAL A 375 6.85 -0.62 16.15
N THR A 376 7.82 0.06 16.78
CA THR A 376 9.24 -0.30 16.73
C THR A 376 9.55 -1.54 17.55
N ASP A 377 8.87 -1.73 18.68
CA ASP A 377 9.04 -2.86 19.59
C ASP A 377 8.10 -4.03 19.28
N GLY A 378 7.09 -3.83 18.43
CA GLY A 378 6.14 -4.88 18.03
C GLY A 378 5.25 -5.36 19.17
N THR A 379 5.07 -4.56 20.23
CA THR A 379 4.34 -4.98 21.45
C THR A 379 2.87 -5.31 21.19
N TRP A 380 2.30 -4.77 20.11
CA TRP A 380 0.95 -5.04 19.65
C TRP A 380 0.68 -6.50 19.26
N ASN A 381 1.73 -7.28 18.93
CA ASN A 381 1.61 -8.72 18.64
C ASN A 381 1.04 -9.53 19.81
N SER A 382 1.11 -9.00 21.04
CA SER A 382 0.59 -9.63 22.25
C SER A 382 -0.86 -9.25 22.58
N TRP A 383 -1.46 -8.33 21.81
CA TRP A 383 -2.80 -7.84 22.06
C TRP A 383 -3.88 -8.83 21.56
N PRO A 384 -5.12 -8.72 22.06
CA PRO A 384 -6.24 -9.49 21.51
C PRO A 384 -6.39 -9.28 19.99
N PRO A 385 -6.81 -10.29 19.23
CA PRO A 385 -7.03 -10.15 17.78
C PRO A 385 -7.95 -8.97 17.45
N LEU A 386 -7.55 -8.14 16.47
CA LEU A 386 -8.30 -6.93 16.10
C LEU A 386 -9.74 -7.25 15.69
N ALA A 387 -9.96 -8.39 15.03
CA ALA A 387 -11.29 -8.87 14.63
C ALA A 387 -12.28 -9.03 15.80
N GLN A 388 -11.81 -9.17 17.05
CA GLN A 388 -12.70 -9.22 18.23
C GLN A 388 -13.24 -7.84 18.63
N GLN A 389 -12.66 -6.76 18.10
CA GLN A 389 -13.03 -5.37 18.39
C GLN A 389 -13.44 -4.62 17.12
N ASP A 390 -13.89 -5.33 16.08
CA ASP A 390 -14.14 -4.77 14.75
C ASP A 390 -15.06 -3.54 14.77
N ASP A 391 -16.25 -3.65 15.37
CA ASP A 391 -17.23 -2.56 15.42
C ASP A 391 -16.73 -1.35 16.23
N ASP A 392 -16.06 -1.59 17.36
CA ASP A 392 -15.54 -0.54 18.22
C ASP A 392 -14.40 0.24 17.53
N VAL A 393 -13.51 -0.49 16.85
CA VAL A 393 -12.40 0.09 16.07
C VAL A 393 -12.96 0.87 14.87
N ALA A 394 -13.90 0.30 14.12
CA ALA A 394 -14.54 0.98 12.99
C ALA A 394 -15.26 2.27 13.41
N SER A 395 -15.94 2.23 14.56
CA SER A 395 -16.63 3.40 15.13
C SER A 395 -15.63 4.50 15.53
N LEU A 396 -14.50 4.13 16.13
CA LEU A 396 -13.43 5.07 16.45
C LEU A 396 -12.85 5.70 15.18
N LEU A 397 -12.50 4.88 14.18
CA LEU A 397 -11.94 5.32 12.90
C LEU A 397 -12.87 6.32 12.18
N SER A 398 -14.17 6.03 12.17
CA SER A 398 -15.19 6.89 11.56
C SER A 398 -15.41 8.22 12.30
N SER A 399 -14.96 8.33 13.54
CA SER A 399 -15.09 9.54 14.37
C SER A 399 -13.89 10.50 14.28
N LEU A 400 -12.81 10.07 13.61
CA LEU A 400 -11.58 10.85 13.49
C LEU A 400 -11.75 12.02 12.51
N LYS A 401 -11.00 13.09 12.76
CA LYS A 401 -10.86 14.24 11.84
C LYS A 401 -9.76 14.01 10.82
N ASP A 402 -9.71 14.84 9.78
CA ASP A 402 -8.77 14.73 8.65
C ASP A 402 -7.28 14.62 9.07
N ASP A 403 -6.85 15.42 10.05
CA ASP A 403 -5.47 15.48 10.53
C ASP A 403 -5.11 14.30 11.45
N GLU A 404 -6.09 13.82 12.21
CA GLU A 404 -6.04 12.62 13.04
C GLU A 404 -5.97 11.36 12.15
N TRP A 405 -6.80 11.30 11.11
CA TRP A 405 -6.78 10.23 10.12
C TRP A 405 -5.44 10.10 9.44
N THR A 406 -4.88 11.25 9.02
CA THR A 406 -3.56 11.31 8.41
C THR A 406 -2.47 10.74 9.31
N ALA A 407 -2.60 10.86 10.64
CA ALA A 407 -1.67 10.26 11.60
C ALA A 407 -1.92 8.76 11.76
N VAL A 408 -3.17 8.32 11.86
CA VAL A 408 -3.53 6.89 11.96
C VAL A 408 -3.12 6.12 10.71
N TRP A 409 -3.24 6.70 9.52
CA TRP A 409 -2.81 6.05 8.28
C TRP A 409 -1.31 5.73 8.25
N GLN A 410 -0.48 6.45 9.00
CA GLN A 410 0.96 6.14 9.10
C GLN A 410 1.24 4.80 9.77
N VAL A 411 0.28 4.25 10.51
CA VAL A 411 0.37 2.95 11.18
C VAL A 411 -0.57 1.91 10.55
N VAL A 412 -1.08 2.15 9.33
CA VAL A 412 -2.02 1.22 8.66
C VAL A 412 -1.41 -0.16 8.44
N GLY A 413 -0.08 -0.25 8.22
CA GLY A 413 0.61 -1.53 8.10
C GLY A 413 0.43 -2.42 9.33
N VAL A 414 0.44 -1.85 10.53
CA VAL A 414 0.20 -2.59 11.79
C VAL A 414 -1.24 -3.11 11.84
N LEU A 415 -2.21 -2.31 11.39
CA LEU A 415 -3.60 -2.74 11.33
C LEU A 415 -3.81 -3.86 10.31
N ILE A 416 -3.20 -3.76 9.13
CA ILE A 416 -3.24 -4.81 8.09
C ILE A 416 -2.61 -6.11 8.62
N ASP A 417 -1.46 -6.03 9.30
CA ASP A 417 -0.80 -7.20 9.89
C ASP A 417 -1.65 -7.84 10.99
N ALA A 418 -2.29 -7.04 11.83
CA ALA A 418 -3.13 -7.51 12.94
C ALA A 418 -4.42 -8.19 12.47
N LEU A 419 -4.93 -7.82 11.29
CA LEU A 419 -6.02 -8.53 10.64
C LEU A 419 -5.53 -9.89 10.13
N GLY A 420 -4.32 -9.94 9.60
CA GLY A 420 -3.69 -11.17 9.13
C GLY A 420 -4.52 -11.96 8.11
N ASP A 421 -4.22 -13.24 7.97
CA ASP A 421 -4.90 -14.11 7.00
C ASP A 421 -6.26 -14.65 7.52
N ASP A 422 -6.45 -14.74 8.84
CA ASP A 422 -7.63 -15.37 9.44
C ASP A 422 -8.60 -14.36 10.10
N GLY A 423 -8.18 -13.11 10.33
CA GLY A 423 -9.00 -12.08 10.94
C GLY A 423 -9.97 -11.46 9.95
N LEU A 424 -11.26 -11.74 10.13
CA LEU A 424 -12.34 -11.08 9.40
C LEU A 424 -12.79 -9.86 10.20
N ALA A 425 -12.43 -8.66 9.75
CA ALA A 425 -12.87 -7.39 10.34
C ALA A 425 -13.47 -6.48 9.24
N PRO A 426 -14.67 -6.82 8.73
CA PRO A 426 -15.33 -6.06 7.66
C PRO A 426 -15.52 -4.59 8.00
N ALA A 427 -15.95 -4.25 9.23
CA ALA A 427 -16.28 -2.88 9.57
C ALA A 427 -15.02 -1.99 9.59
N THR A 428 -13.95 -2.49 10.19
CA THR A 428 -12.64 -1.83 10.24
C THR A 428 -12.05 -1.69 8.85
N SER A 429 -12.14 -2.75 8.03
CA SER A 429 -11.63 -2.73 6.65
C SER A 429 -12.39 -1.70 5.80
N ALA A 430 -13.71 -1.66 5.90
CA ALA A 430 -14.53 -0.65 5.21
C ALA A 430 -14.16 0.77 5.64
N ALA A 431 -14.06 1.04 6.96
CA ALA A 431 -13.69 2.35 7.47
C ALA A 431 -12.30 2.82 6.99
N LEU A 432 -11.32 1.90 6.94
CA LEU A 432 -9.99 2.19 6.41
C LEU A 432 -10.01 2.46 4.90
N ILE A 433 -10.79 1.70 4.12
CA ILE A 433 -10.91 1.90 2.67
C ILE A 433 -11.60 3.24 2.38
N ASP A 434 -12.75 3.50 2.99
CA ASP A 434 -13.52 4.72 2.74
C ASP A 434 -12.69 5.95 3.04
N ALA A 435 -12.02 5.99 4.18
CA ALA A 435 -11.20 7.13 4.53
C ALA A 435 -9.94 7.23 3.66
N ALA A 436 -9.30 6.13 3.25
CA ALA A 436 -8.22 6.18 2.26
C ALA A 436 -8.67 6.80 0.93
N LEU A 437 -9.88 6.48 0.46
CA LEU A 437 -10.46 7.03 -0.75
C LEU A 437 -10.88 8.49 -0.58
N VAL A 438 -11.49 8.87 0.55
CA VAL A 438 -11.91 10.24 0.87
C VAL A 438 -10.72 11.19 0.97
N PHE A 439 -9.58 10.71 1.50
CA PHE A 439 -8.37 11.52 1.68
C PHE A 439 -7.33 11.34 0.56
N ASP A 440 -7.75 10.84 -0.60
CA ASP A 440 -6.92 10.63 -1.79
C ASP A 440 -5.56 9.94 -1.50
N ARG A 441 -5.60 8.91 -0.64
CA ARG A 441 -4.45 8.03 -0.35
C ARG A 441 -4.27 7.04 -1.49
N LEU A 442 -3.69 7.54 -2.58
CA LEU A 442 -3.61 6.85 -3.87
C LEU A 442 -2.19 6.65 -4.39
N SER A 443 -1.17 6.68 -3.52
CA SER A 443 0.18 6.24 -3.92
C SER A 443 0.24 4.73 -4.15
N ARG A 444 1.24 4.17 -4.85
CA ARG A 444 1.37 2.70 -5.04
C ARG A 444 1.28 1.94 -3.71
N GLY A 445 1.98 2.38 -2.67
CA GLY A 445 1.91 1.76 -1.35
C GLY A 445 0.52 1.83 -0.72
N ASP A 446 -0.17 2.98 -0.87
CA ASP A 446 -1.55 3.12 -0.41
C ASP A 446 -2.50 2.21 -1.20
N LEU A 447 -2.32 2.07 -2.52
CA LEU A 447 -3.12 1.21 -3.39
C LEU A 447 -2.94 -0.28 -3.06
N LEU A 448 -1.72 -0.71 -2.74
CA LEU A 448 -1.47 -2.06 -2.22
C LEU A 448 -2.20 -2.29 -0.89
N SER A 449 -2.29 -1.25 -0.05
CA SER A 449 -3.00 -1.29 1.23
C SER A 449 -4.51 -1.26 1.04
N LEU A 450 -5.02 -0.50 0.07
CA LEU A 450 -6.42 -0.52 -0.35
C LEU A 450 -6.81 -1.90 -0.90
N TYR A 451 -5.96 -2.50 -1.74
CA TYR A 451 -6.15 -3.86 -2.25
C TYR A 451 -6.19 -4.86 -1.10
N ALA A 452 -5.27 -4.73 -0.14
CA ALA A 452 -5.22 -5.52 1.08
C ALA A 452 -6.52 -5.56 1.86
N LEU A 453 -7.04 -4.37 2.15
CA LEU A 453 -8.25 -4.20 2.94
C LEU A 453 -9.48 -4.66 2.14
N THR A 454 -9.48 -4.43 0.82
CA THR A 454 -10.56 -4.87 -0.08
C THR A 454 -10.65 -6.39 -0.12
N GLU A 455 -9.51 -7.08 -0.19
CA GLU A 455 -9.46 -8.54 -0.14
C GLU A 455 -10.03 -9.09 1.18
N ILE A 456 -9.58 -8.53 2.32
CA ILE A 456 -10.08 -8.90 3.66
C ILE A 456 -11.60 -8.68 3.76
N PHE A 457 -12.09 -7.52 3.31
CA PHE A 457 -13.51 -7.18 3.32
C PHE A 457 -14.35 -8.11 2.43
N LEU A 458 -13.89 -8.43 1.22
CA LEU A 458 -14.63 -9.31 0.31
C LEU A 458 -14.68 -10.75 0.84
N ARG A 459 -13.62 -11.20 1.53
CA ARG A 459 -13.55 -12.52 2.16
C ARG A 459 -14.50 -12.68 3.34
N SER A 460 -14.89 -11.58 4.01
CA SER A 460 -15.87 -11.63 5.10
C SER A 460 -17.33 -11.73 4.66
N ALA A 461 -17.59 -11.99 3.36
CA ALA A 461 -18.93 -12.17 2.79
C ALA A 461 -19.88 -10.98 3.10
N PRO A 462 -19.59 -9.77 2.61
CA PRO A 462 -20.36 -8.57 2.91
C PRO A 462 -21.81 -8.70 2.42
N THR A 463 -22.72 -7.99 3.08
CA THR A 463 -24.10 -7.86 2.60
C THR A 463 -24.13 -7.12 1.25
N ARG A 464 -25.22 -7.28 0.49
CA ARG A 464 -25.38 -6.59 -0.80
C ARG A 464 -25.20 -5.08 -0.70
N SER A 465 -25.73 -4.44 0.33
CA SER A 465 -25.59 -2.98 0.51
C SER A 465 -24.15 -2.57 0.76
N GLN A 466 -23.46 -3.26 1.66
CA GLN A 466 -22.05 -3.01 1.99
C GLN A 466 -21.14 -3.23 0.77
N TYR A 467 -21.41 -4.29 0.00
CA TYR A 467 -20.68 -4.58 -1.24
C TYR A 467 -20.84 -3.46 -2.27
N VAL A 468 -22.08 -3.04 -2.55
CA VAL A 468 -22.37 -1.98 -3.53
C VAL A 468 -21.75 -0.64 -3.11
N GLU A 469 -21.81 -0.30 -1.82
CA GLU A 469 -21.23 0.93 -1.28
C GLU A 469 -19.71 0.97 -1.47
N LEU A 470 -19.00 -0.10 -1.06
CA LEU A 470 -17.56 -0.23 -1.27
C LEU A 470 -17.19 -0.09 -2.75
N LEU A 471 -17.87 -0.83 -3.63
CA LEU A 471 -17.58 -0.80 -5.05
C LEU A 471 -17.85 0.57 -5.68
N LYS A 472 -18.88 1.28 -5.19
CA LYS A 472 -19.17 2.65 -5.62
C LYS A 472 -18.05 3.62 -5.19
N SER A 473 -17.57 3.52 -3.96
CA SER A 473 -16.44 4.31 -3.47
C SER A 473 -15.21 4.07 -4.33
N LEU A 474 -14.84 2.79 -4.55
CA LEU A 474 -13.70 2.39 -5.38
C LEU A 474 -13.84 2.89 -6.83
N LYS A 475 -15.03 2.71 -7.44
CA LYS A 475 -15.33 3.19 -8.80
C LYS A 475 -15.12 4.69 -8.95
N SER A 476 -15.49 5.47 -7.94
CA SER A 476 -15.40 6.93 -7.98
C SER A 476 -13.95 7.45 -7.99
N SER A 477 -13.02 6.68 -7.42
CA SER A 477 -11.61 7.07 -7.33
C SER A 477 -10.76 6.61 -8.52
N THR A 478 -11.22 5.65 -9.34
CA THR A 478 -10.38 5.02 -10.39
C THR A 478 -9.80 6.02 -11.38
N GLY A 479 -10.52 7.10 -11.67
CA GLY A 479 -10.06 8.17 -12.57
C GLY A 479 -8.80 8.89 -12.08
N GLN A 480 -8.48 8.81 -10.79
CA GLN A 480 -7.33 9.49 -10.19
C GLN A 480 -6.03 8.65 -10.24
N TRP A 481 -6.14 7.32 -10.19
CA TRP A 481 -5.00 6.45 -9.93
C TRP A 481 -4.78 5.33 -10.94
N VAL A 482 -5.78 4.96 -11.74
CA VAL A 482 -5.61 3.91 -12.76
C VAL A 482 -4.81 4.45 -13.94
N GLY A 483 -3.63 3.88 -14.17
CA GLY A 483 -2.74 4.23 -15.26
C GLY A 483 -1.68 3.17 -15.52
N ALA A 484 -0.76 3.46 -16.44
CA ALA A 484 0.27 2.48 -16.87
C ALA A 484 1.25 2.09 -15.74
N THR A 485 1.46 2.93 -14.73
CA THR A 485 2.37 2.65 -13.61
C THR A 485 1.71 1.87 -12.46
N THR A 486 0.40 1.67 -12.53
CA THR A 486 -0.47 1.02 -11.53
C THR A 486 -1.38 -0.02 -12.18
N SER A 487 -1.03 -0.45 -13.40
CA SER A 487 -1.78 -1.41 -14.20
C SER A 487 -1.90 -2.75 -13.49
N ASP A 488 -0.79 -3.26 -12.96
CA ASP A 488 -0.73 -4.46 -12.13
C ASP A 488 -1.73 -4.41 -10.97
N ILE A 489 -1.74 -3.32 -10.20
CA ILE A 489 -2.66 -3.17 -9.06
C ILE A 489 -4.12 -3.08 -9.53
N ALA A 490 -4.40 -2.33 -10.60
CA ALA A 490 -5.76 -2.22 -11.16
C ALA A 490 -6.28 -3.56 -11.69
N LEU A 491 -5.40 -4.37 -12.31
CA LEU A 491 -5.72 -5.73 -12.75
C LEU A 491 -5.94 -6.67 -11.55
N ASP A 492 -5.16 -6.53 -10.48
CA ASP A 492 -5.39 -7.29 -9.24
C ASP A 492 -6.76 -6.96 -8.62
N PHE A 493 -7.16 -5.69 -8.59
CA PHE A 493 -8.52 -5.31 -8.15
C PHE A 493 -9.60 -5.97 -9.02
N ALA A 494 -9.46 -5.90 -10.35
CA ALA A 494 -10.43 -6.51 -11.26
C ALA A 494 -10.48 -8.05 -11.09
N ASP A 495 -9.32 -8.69 -10.94
CA ASP A 495 -9.22 -10.13 -10.66
C ASP A 495 -9.90 -10.51 -9.35
N ARG A 496 -9.71 -9.72 -8.29
CA ARG A 496 -10.35 -9.94 -6.99
C ARG A 496 -11.87 -9.90 -7.09
N LEU A 497 -12.43 -9.07 -7.97
CA LEU A 497 -13.87 -9.01 -8.25
C LEU A 497 -14.39 -10.25 -9.01
N VAL A 498 -13.55 -10.91 -9.81
CA VAL A 498 -13.90 -12.19 -10.45
C VAL A 498 -14.07 -13.28 -9.40
N VAL A 499 -13.08 -13.39 -8.51
CA VAL A 499 -12.96 -14.53 -7.58
C VAL A 499 -13.86 -14.36 -6.35
N ALA A 500 -14.11 -13.12 -5.91
CA ALA A 500 -14.98 -12.86 -4.77
C ALA A 500 -16.44 -13.22 -5.05
N ALA A 501 -17.18 -13.55 -3.98
CA ALA A 501 -18.63 -13.65 -4.06
C ALA A 501 -19.22 -12.34 -4.62
N CYS A 502 -20.26 -12.45 -5.43
CA CYS A 502 -20.90 -11.31 -6.09
C CYS A 502 -22.35 -11.14 -5.62
N PRO A 503 -22.58 -10.34 -4.57
CA PRO A 503 -23.93 -9.97 -4.14
C PRO A 503 -24.70 -9.11 -5.14
N ASP A 504 -24.01 -8.43 -6.06
CA ASP A 504 -24.60 -7.53 -7.05
C ASP A 504 -23.76 -7.51 -8.35
N GLU A 505 -24.31 -8.07 -9.43
CA GLU A 505 -23.60 -8.21 -10.71
C GLU A 505 -23.39 -6.87 -11.42
N ASP A 506 -24.38 -5.98 -11.37
CA ASP A 506 -24.32 -4.67 -12.02
C ASP A 506 -23.20 -3.82 -11.40
N ALA A 507 -23.14 -3.76 -10.06
CA ALA A 507 -22.07 -3.04 -9.36
C ALA A 507 -20.68 -3.61 -9.68
N ARG A 508 -20.56 -4.94 -9.80
CA ARG A 508 -19.30 -5.60 -10.17
C ARG A 508 -18.85 -5.20 -11.57
N VAL A 509 -19.74 -5.30 -12.56
CA VAL A 509 -19.43 -4.97 -13.96
C VAL A 509 -19.10 -3.50 -14.11
N ASP A 510 -19.85 -2.61 -13.46
CA ASP A 510 -19.62 -1.17 -13.47
C ASP A 510 -18.24 -0.79 -12.93
N THR A 511 -17.84 -1.40 -11.81
CA THR A 511 -16.51 -1.16 -11.21
C THR A 511 -15.41 -1.80 -12.05
N ALA A 512 -15.64 -2.99 -12.60
CA ALA A 512 -14.70 -3.61 -13.55
C ALA A 512 -14.43 -2.74 -14.77
N ILE A 513 -15.48 -2.16 -15.38
CA ILE A 513 -15.33 -1.22 -16.49
C ILE A 513 -14.57 0.04 -16.06
N ALA A 514 -14.79 0.53 -14.84
CA ALA A 514 -14.08 1.69 -14.32
C ALA A 514 -12.59 1.44 -14.04
N LEU A 515 -12.21 0.20 -13.72
CA LEU A 515 -10.82 -0.24 -13.55
C LEU A 515 -10.14 -0.54 -14.90
N LEU A 516 -10.81 -1.30 -15.78
CA LEU A 516 -10.22 -1.78 -17.03
C LEU A 516 -10.32 -0.76 -18.17
N GLY A 517 -11.33 0.11 -18.17
CA GLY A 517 -11.56 1.11 -19.22
C GLY A 517 -10.41 2.10 -19.42
N PRO A 518 -9.82 2.70 -18.36
CA PRO A 518 -8.64 3.53 -18.49
C PRO A 518 -7.42 2.77 -19.05
N LEU A 519 -7.18 1.55 -18.57
CA LEU A 519 -6.11 0.68 -19.06
C LEU A 519 -6.29 0.34 -20.55
N HIS A 520 -7.52 0.03 -20.95
CA HIS A 520 -7.88 -0.24 -22.34
C HIS A 520 -7.57 0.94 -23.27
N ARG A 521 -7.81 2.19 -22.83
CA ARG A 521 -7.46 3.40 -23.61
C ARG A 521 -5.96 3.57 -23.81
N ILE A 522 -5.14 3.07 -22.88
CA ILE A 522 -3.68 3.13 -22.92
C ILE A 522 -3.04 1.79 -23.26
N GLN A 523 -3.80 0.83 -23.80
CA GLN A 523 -3.35 -0.56 -23.99
C GLN A 523 -2.04 -0.69 -24.81
N HIS A 524 -1.70 0.29 -25.65
CA HIS A 524 -0.43 0.33 -26.37
C HIS A 524 0.81 0.54 -25.47
N ARG A 525 0.62 0.94 -24.20
CA ARG A 525 1.68 1.16 -23.20
C ARG A 525 1.80 0.06 -22.16
N LEU A 526 0.91 -0.93 -22.22
CA LEU A 526 0.91 -2.06 -21.30
C LEU A 526 1.79 -3.19 -21.84
N GLU A 527 2.30 -4.01 -20.94
CA GLU A 527 3.07 -5.19 -21.31
C GLU A 527 2.15 -6.26 -21.96
N PRO A 528 2.68 -7.12 -22.84
CA PRO A 528 1.91 -8.18 -23.49
C PRO A 528 1.11 -9.08 -22.53
N ASP A 529 1.72 -9.48 -21.41
CA ASP A 529 1.11 -10.33 -20.39
C ASP A 529 -0.03 -9.62 -19.66
N GLU A 530 0.09 -8.32 -19.41
CA GLU A 530 -0.97 -7.50 -18.81
C GLU A 530 -2.19 -7.38 -19.74
N LYS A 531 -1.98 -7.20 -21.04
CA LYS A 531 -3.08 -7.13 -22.03
C LYS A 531 -3.84 -8.45 -22.10
N GLU A 532 -3.11 -9.55 -22.15
CA GLU A 532 -3.72 -10.88 -22.24
C GLU A 532 -4.47 -11.25 -20.95
N PHE A 533 -3.95 -10.83 -19.80
CA PHE A 533 -4.67 -10.97 -18.53
C PHE A 533 -5.93 -10.08 -18.49
N ALA A 534 -5.83 -8.82 -18.91
CA ALA A 534 -6.97 -7.91 -19.00
C ALA A 534 -8.08 -8.45 -19.93
N ARG A 535 -7.68 -9.06 -21.06
CA ARG A 535 -8.59 -9.73 -22.01
C ARG A 535 -9.38 -10.86 -21.33
N GLN A 536 -8.68 -11.74 -20.61
CA GLN A 536 -9.33 -12.81 -19.84
C GLN A 536 -10.31 -12.26 -18.80
N LEU A 537 -9.90 -11.24 -18.03
CA LEU A 537 -10.77 -10.62 -17.03
C LEU A 537 -12.03 -10.02 -17.67
N CYS A 538 -11.91 -9.42 -18.86
CA CYS A 538 -13.06 -8.88 -19.58
C CYS A 538 -14.04 -9.99 -19.99
N GLU A 539 -13.55 -11.14 -20.43
CA GLU A 539 -14.40 -12.29 -20.76
C GLU A 539 -15.13 -12.84 -19.53
N GLU A 540 -14.44 -12.99 -18.41
CA GLU A 540 -15.00 -13.52 -17.16
C GLU A 540 -15.99 -12.55 -16.49
N LEU A 541 -15.72 -11.25 -16.57
CA LEU A 541 -16.59 -10.20 -16.03
C LEU A 541 -17.70 -9.81 -17.02
N GLY A 542 -17.66 -10.31 -18.25
CA GLY A 542 -18.60 -9.94 -19.31
C GLY A 542 -18.49 -8.47 -19.74
N THR A 543 -17.32 -7.84 -19.58
CA THR A 543 -17.11 -6.47 -20.07
C THR A 543 -16.84 -6.49 -21.58
N GLN A 544 -17.46 -5.58 -22.32
CA GLN A 544 -17.36 -5.52 -23.79
C GLN A 544 -16.13 -4.70 -24.26
N LEU A 545 -15.00 -4.83 -23.56
CA LEU A 545 -13.76 -4.13 -23.91
C LEU A 545 -12.91 -5.02 -24.84
N GLU A 546 -12.55 -4.50 -26.01
CA GLU A 546 -11.77 -5.23 -27.01
C GLU A 546 -10.26 -4.98 -26.84
N TRP A 547 -9.52 -5.99 -26.41
CA TRP A 547 -8.07 -5.89 -26.22
C TRP A 547 -7.34 -6.43 -27.44
N HIS A 548 -6.45 -5.60 -28.00
CA HIS A 548 -5.61 -6.03 -29.11
C HIS A 548 -4.48 -6.93 -28.62
N PRO A 549 -4.18 -8.03 -29.35
CA PRO A 549 -3.01 -8.85 -29.05
C PRO A 549 -1.73 -8.01 -29.16
N ALA A 550 -0.69 -8.40 -28.43
CA ALA A 550 0.62 -7.79 -28.57
C ALA A 550 1.11 -7.92 -30.02
N GLU A 551 1.73 -6.85 -30.56
CA GLU A 551 2.32 -6.89 -31.89
C GLU A 551 3.51 -7.86 -31.90
N GLU A 552 3.65 -8.68 -32.95
CA GLU A 552 4.68 -9.74 -33.07
C GLU A 552 6.13 -9.22 -33.16
N ASP A 553 6.35 -7.89 -33.05
CA ASP A 553 7.68 -7.27 -33.11
C ASP A 553 8.48 -7.41 -31.80
N ASP A 554 7.93 -8.05 -30.76
CA ASP A 554 8.67 -8.45 -29.58
C ASP A 554 9.58 -9.65 -29.90
N GLU A 555 10.90 -9.46 -29.82
CA GLU A 555 11.94 -10.48 -30.00
C GLU A 555 11.78 -11.69 -29.04
N PHE A 556 10.94 -11.53 -28.00
CA PHE A 556 10.61 -12.53 -26.98
C PHE A 556 9.12 -12.85 -26.97
N THR A 557 8.76 -14.11 -27.26
CA THR A 557 7.38 -14.61 -27.12
C THR A 557 7.32 -15.80 -26.17
N LEU A 558 6.38 -15.76 -25.21
CA LEU A 558 6.18 -16.84 -24.24
C LEU A 558 5.83 -18.18 -24.89
N ALA A 559 5.15 -18.16 -26.04
CA ALA A 559 4.80 -19.38 -26.78
C ALA A 559 6.02 -20.10 -27.38
N GLY A 560 7.10 -19.36 -27.69
CA GLY A 560 8.29 -19.86 -28.36
C GLY A 560 9.42 -20.33 -27.42
N ILE A 561 9.24 -20.23 -26.11
CA ILE A 561 10.31 -20.50 -25.14
C ILE A 561 10.64 -22.00 -25.04
N PRO A 562 11.90 -22.36 -24.70
CA PRO A 562 12.28 -23.74 -24.47
C PRO A 562 11.55 -24.33 -23.27
N ARG A 563 11.54 -25.67 -23.21
CA ARG A 563 10.94 -26.39 -22.08
C ARG A 563 11.69 -26.05 -20.79
N MET A 564 10.95 -25.57 -19.81
CA MET A 564 11.46 -25.24 -18.48
C MET A 564 10.40 -25.53 -17.42
N SER A 565 10.78 -25.36 -16.17
CA SER A 565 9.98 -25.63 -14.98
C SER A 565 9.85 -24.36 -14.14
N VAL A 566 8.61 -24.04 -13.79
CA VAL A 566 8.28 -22.86 -13.00
C VAL A 566 7.58 -23.30 -11.71
N LEU A 567 8.05 -22.81 -10.56
CA LEU A 567 7.38 -22.97 -9.27
C LEU A 567 6.71 -21.65 -8.88
N LEU A 568 5.39 -21.69 -8.68
CA LEU A 568 4.61 -20.60 -8.11
C LEU A 568 4.28 -20.89 -6.65
N TYR A 569 4.47 -19.91 -5.78
CA TYR A 569 4.23 -20.06 -4.34
C TYR A 569 3.43 -18.88 -3.76
N SER A 570 2.36 -19.21 -3.04
CA SER A 570 1.45 -18.30 -2.33
C SER A 570 0.61 -19.12 -1.34
N LEU A 571 0.16 -18.55 -0.22
CA LEU A 571 -0.87 -19.20 0.61
C LEU A 571 -2.29 -19.06 0.02
N ASP A 572 -2.49 -18.24 -1.00
CA ASP A 572 -3.76 -18.17 -1.74
C ASP A 572 -3.77 -19.16 -2.92
N GLU A 573 -4.47 -20.28 -2.73
CA GLU A 573 -4.62 -21.33 -3.76
C GLU A 573 -5.35 -20.83 -5.01
N ALA A 574 -6.31 -19.91 -4.88
CA ALA A 574 -7.06 -19.40 -6.02
C ALA A 574 -6.17 -18.53 -6.92
N VAL A 575 -5.27 -17.76 -6.33
CA VAL A 575 -4.24 -17.00 -7.07
C VAL A 575 -3.30 -17.97 -7.81
N LEU A 576 -2.84 -19.04 -7.16
CA LEU A 576 -1.97 -20.04 -7.78
C LEU A 576 -2.61 -20.73 -8.98
N ASP A 577 -3.86 -21.16 -8.85
CA ASP A 577 -4.58 -21.86 -9.92
C ASP A 577 -4.79 -20.95 -11.13
N ARG A 578 -5.21 -19.69 -10.92
CA ARG A 578 -5.43 -18.74 -12.01
C ARG A 578 -4.15 -18.38 -12.75
N VAL A 579 -3.07 -18.10 -12.01
CA VAL A 579 -1.78 -17.77 -12.63
C VAL A 579 -1.21 -19.00 -13.35
N SER A 580 -1.36 -20.20 -12.79
CA SER A 580 -0.97 -21.44 -13.46
C SER A 580 -1.70 -21.65 -14.78
N ASP A 581 -3.03 -21.52 -14.78
CA ASP A 581 -3.85 -21.66 -15.98
C ASP A 581 -3.45 -20.66 -17.06
N GLN A 582 -3.19 -19.42 -16.66
CA GLN A 582 -2.81 -18.36 -17.59
C GLN A 582 -1.41 -18.57 -18.15
N LEU A 583 -0.45 -18.94 -17.30
CA LEU A 583 0.92 -19.19 -17.72
C LEU A 583 1.03 -20.39 -18.65
N VAL A 584 0.25 -21.46 -18.42
CA VAL A 584 0.21 -22.63 -19.32
C VAL A 584 -0.40 -22.28 -20.68
N LYS A 585 -1.39 -21.38 -20.74
CA LYS A 585 -1.95 -20.89 -22.01
C LYS A 585 -0.94 -20.05 -22.79
N GLN A 586 -0.24 -19.14 -22.11
CA GLN A 586 0.73 -18.23 -22.74
C GLN A 586 2.06 -18.92 -23.10
N ALA A 587 2.48 -19.90 -22.29
CA ALA A 587 3.75 -20.62 -22.44
C ALA A 587 3.55 -22.15 -22.36
N PRO A 588 3.04 -22.81 -23.42
CA PRO A 588 2.72 -24.25 -23.39
C PRO A 588 3.91 -25.18 -23.11
N SER A 589 5.14 -24.70 -23.37
CA SER A 589 6.39 -25.43 -23.09
C SER A 589 6.78 -25.45 -21.60
N VAL A 590 6.15 -24.61 -20.78
CA VAL A 590 6.46 -24.49 -19.35
C VAL A 590 5.72 -25.55 -18.55
N LYS A 591 6.45 -26.25 -17.68
CA LYS A 591 5.87 -27.08 -16.63
C LYS A 591 5.67 -26.24 -15.37
N VAL A 592 4.44 -25.82 -15.12
CA VAL A 592 4.09 -25.08 -13.90
C VAL A 592 3.84 -26.06 -12.74
N SER A 593 4.38 -25.73 -11.57
CA SER A 593 4.09 -26.38 -10.30
C SER A 593 3.72 -25.32 -9.26
N THR A 594 2.73 -25.60 -8.41
CA THR A 594 2.23 -24.66 -7.41
C THR A 594 2.47 -25.20 -5.99
N SER A 595 2.55 -24.33 -4.99
CA SER A 595 2.62 -24.73 -3.58
C SER A 595 2.04 -23.67 -2.64
N HIS A 596 1.25 -24.13 -1.67
CA HIS A 596 0.68 -23.33 -0.57
C HIS A 596 1.10 -23.87 0.82
N ASP A 597 2.13 -24.72 0.86
CA ASP A 597 2.63 -25.32 2.10
C ASP A 597 3.10 -24.24 3.08
N LYS A 598 2.50 -24.21 4.29
CA LYS A 598 2.85 -23.26 5.37
C LYS A 598 4.26 -23.48 5.94
N VAL A 599 4.86 -24.64 5.70
CA VAL A 599 6.17 -25.07 6.22
C VAL A 599 6.92 -25.86 5.16
N GLY A 600 8.23 -26.03 5.34
CA GLY A 600 9.04 -26.84 4.44
C GLY A 600 8.62 -28.31 4.40
N THR A 601 8.07 -28.79 3.29
CA THR A 601 7.72 -30.21 3.07
C THR A 601 8.71 -30.88 2.11
N ALA A 602 8.72 -32.22 2.10
CA ALA A 602 9.48 -32.99 1.10
C ALA A 602 9.02 -32.70 -0.34
N SER A 603 7.73 -32.40 -0.53
CA SER A 603 7.15 -32.02 -1.81
C SER A 603 7.67 -30.63 -2.24
N LEU A 604 7.58 -29.64 -1.36
CA LEU A 604 8.07 -28.29 -1.61
C LEU A 604 9.57 -28.29 -1.93
N LYS A 605 10.35 -29.09 -1.20
CA LYS A 605 11.79 -29.28 -1.44
C LYS A 605 12.07 -29.83 -2.83
N HIS A 606 11.29 -30.83 -3.24
CA HIS A 606 11.43 -31.41 -4.58
C HIS A 606 11.06 -30.40 -5.66
N LYS A 607 9.99 -29.61 -5.47
CA LYS A 607 9.59 -28.56 -6.43
C LYS A 607 10.66 -27.48 -6.55
N ALA A 608 11.14 -26.94 -5.43
CA ALA A 608 12.15 -25.88 -5.40
C ALA A 608 13.48 -26.30 -6.07
N ARG A 609 13.94 -27.52 -5.83
CA ARG A 609 15.20 -28.04 -6.40
C ARG A 609 15.17 -28.27 -7.91
N ASN A 610 13.98 -28.48 -8.46
CA ASN A 610 13.80 -28.86 -9.86
C ASN A 610 13.10 -27.75 -10.65
N ALA A 611 13.03 -26.53 -10.12
CA ALA A 611 12.47 -25.37 -10.80
C ALA A 611 13.61 -24.54 -11.41
N ASP A 612 13.45 -24.16 -12.67
CA ASP A 612 14.33 -23.21 -13.36
C ASP A 612 14.00 -21.78 -12.92
N VAL A 613 12.70 -21.50 -12.72
CA VAL A 613 12.21 -20.22 -12.21
C VAL A 613 11.29 -20.46 -11.01
N ILE A 614 11.48 -19.69 -9.94
CA ILE A 614 10.67 -19.72 -8.73
C ILE A 614 10.09 -18.34 -8.51
N VAL A 615 8.77 -18.22 -8.33
CA VAL A 615 8.11 -16.95 -8.04
C VAL A 615 7.23 -17.05 -6.80
N MET A 616 7.41 -16.10 -5.89
CA MET A 616 6.75 -16.08 -4.58
C MET A 616 5.91 -14.79 -4.39
N ALA A 617 4.67 -14.93 -3.90
CA ALA A 617 3.87 -13.83 -3.37
C ALA A 617 4.09 -13.72 -1.85
N THR A 618 4.67 -12.62 -1.38
CA THR A 618 5.29 -12.53 -0.03
C THR A 618 4.34 -12.16 1.10
N ARG A 619 3.23 -11.46 0.81
CA ARG A 619 2.26 -11.10 1.85
C ARG A 619 1.70 -12.31 2.57
N CYS A 620 1.23 -13.25 1.77
CA CYS A 620 0.60 -14.47 2.23
C CYS A 620 1.67 -15.57 2.22
N ALA A 621 2.87 -15.30 2.71
CA ALA A 621 3.92 -16.29 2.76
C ALA A 621 4.45 -16.42 4.18
N LYS A 622 4.36 -17.63 4.76
CA LYS A 622 5.05 -17.91 6.00
C LYS A 622 6.55 -17.80 5.79
N HIS A 623 7.22 -17.03 6.65
CA HIS A 623 8.68 -16.85 6.61
C HIS A 623 9.42 -18.19 6.52
N ALA A 624 8.95 -19.21 7.24
CA ALA A 624 9.54 -20.55 7.23
C ALA A 624 9.53 -21.22 5.84
N ALA A 625 8.50 -20.98 5.02
CA ALA A 625 8.37 -21.60 3.70
C ALA A 625 9.16 -20.83 2.62
N THR A 626 9.19 -19.49 2.66
CA THR A 626 10.01 -18.68 1.74
C THR A 626 11.50 -18.92 1.92
N GLY A 627 11.98 -18.96 3.17
CA GLY A 627 13.37 -19.32 3.46
C GLY A 627 13.68 -20.73 2.97
N PHE A 628 12.80 -21.70 3.26
CA PHE A 628 12.96 -23.08 2.83
C PHE A 628 13.02 -23.26 1.31
N ILE A 629 12.20 -22.52 0.55
CA ILE A 629 12.24 -22.53 -0.92
C ILE A 629 13.59 -22.02 -1.40
N THR A 630 14.03 -20.86 -0.90
CA THR A 630 15.28 -20.22 -1.31
C THR A 630 16.49 -21.11 -0.99
N ASP A 631 16.52 -21.73 0.20
CA ASP A 631 17.60 -22.61 0.64
C ASP A 631 17.66 -23.96 -0.10
N ASN A 632 16.56 -24.35 -0.77
CA ASN A 632 16.49 -25.57 -1.57
C ASN A 632 16.38 -25.28 -3.07
N ALA A 633 16.41 -24.02 -3.49
CA ALA A 633 16.46 -23.63 -4.88
C ALA A 633 17.76 -24.13 -5.52
N ALA A 634 17.72 -24.45 -6.82
CA ALA A 634 18.93 -24.77 -7.55
C ALA A 634 19.82 -23.52 -7.70
N ALA A 635 21.14 -23.68 -7.73
CA ALA A 635 22.07 -22.55 -7.78
C ALA A 635 21.95 -21.71 -9.07
N ASP A 636 21.46 -22.32 -10.14
CA ASP A 636 21.17 -21.73 -11.45
C ASP A 636 19.72 -21.28 -11.61
N SER A 637 18.85 -21.50 -10.61
CA SER A 637 17.45 -21.07 -10.68
C SER A 637 17.30 -19.56 -10.53
N HIS A 638 16.34 -18.98 -11.24
CA HIS A 638 15.93 -17.59 -11.06
C HIS A 638 14.81 -17.49 -10.03
N THR A 639 15.00 -16.68 -8.98
CA THR A 639 13.96 -16.42 -7.99
C THR A 639 13.41 -15.00 -8.12
N GLY A 640 12.13 -14.89 -8.42
CA GLY A 640 11.36 -13.64 -8.51
C GLY A 640 10.34 -13.50 -7.37
N TYR A 641 9.89 -12.27 -7.15
CA TYR A 641 8.91 -11.93 -6.12
C TYR A 641 7.80 -11.07 -6.72
N ALA A 642 6.55 -11.36 -6.37
CA ALA A 642 5.42 -10.53 -6.75
C ALA A 642 5.40 -9.24 -5.93
N ASP A 643 4.98 -8.13 -6.54
CA ASP A 643 4.81 -6.83 -5.86
C ASP A 643 3.38 -6.68 -5.35
N GLY A 644 2.96 -7.59 -4.47
CA GLY A 644 1.59 -7.72 -3.98
C GLY A 644 1.15 -9.19 -3.90
N SER A 645 -0.09 -9.43 -3.48
CA SER A 645 -0.68 -10.78 -3.33
C SER A 645 -1.64 -11.19 -4.45
N GLY A 646 -1.91 -10.31 -5.42
CA GLY A 646 -2.86 -10.61 -6.49
C GLY A 646 -2.27 -11.41 -7.67
N SER A 647 -3.17 -11.94 -8.50
CA SER A 647 -2.82 -12.78 -9.65
C SER A 647 -2.05 -12.04 -10.74
N ALA A 648 -2.37 -10.77 -11.02
CA ALA A 648 -1.64 -9.97 -12.00
C ALA A 648 -0.20 -9.73 -11.54
N SER A 649 -0.02 -9.38 -10.26
CA SER A 649 1.30 -9.21 -9.65
C SER A 649 2.15 -10.49 -9.72
N LEU A 650 1.55 -11.65 -9.42
CA LEU A 650 2.26 -12.93 -9.49
C LEU A 650 2.55 -13.37 -10.94
N LEU A 651 1.61 -13.19 -11.87
CA LEU A 651 1.81 -13.49 -13.29
C LEU A 651 2.92 -12.64 -13.89
N ARG A 652 2.90 -11.33 -13.65
CA ARG A 652 3.94 -10.39 -14.10
C ARG A 652 5.32 -10.80 -13.58
N ALA A 653 5.41 -11.17 -12.30
CA ALA A 653 6.65 -11.66 -11.72
C ALA A 653 7.11 -12.99 -12.35
N ALA A 654 6.20 -13.91 -12.67
CA ALA A 654 6.49 -15.15 -13.39
C ALA A 654 7.02 -14.90 -14.81
N VAL A 655 6.34 -14.05 -15.59
CA VAL A 655 6.76 -13.70 -16.95
C VAL A 655 8.12 -12.99 -16.94
N LYS A 656 8.31 -12.05 -16.01
CA LYS A 656 9.60 -11.39 -15.82
C LYS A 656 10.71 -12.38 -15.45
N GLY A 657 10.44 -13.30 -14.52
CA GLY A 657 11.43 -14.30 -14.10
C GLY A 657 11.83 -15.27 -15.22
N ILE A 658 10.87 -15.65 -16.07
CA ILE A 658 11.14 -16.46 -17.27
C ILE A 658 12.02 -15.69 -18.26
N ARG A 659 11.73 -14.41 -18.49
CA ARG A 659 12.54 -13.54 -19.36
C ARG A 659 13.96 -13.43 -18.82
N ASP A 660 14.10 -13.03 -17.55
CA ASP A 660 15.40 -12.86 -16.89
C ASP A 660 16.24 -14.16 -16.87
N PHE A 661 15.61 -15.33 -16.79
CA PHE A 661 16.30 -16.62 -16.85
C PHE A 661 16.82 -16.96 -18.25
N LEU A 662 16.12 -16.53 -19.30
CA LEU A 662 16.49 -16.81 -20.70
C LEU A 662 17.52 -15.81 -21.28
N GLY A 663 17.71 -14.66 -20.63
CA GLY A 663 18.59 -13.57 -21.07
C GLY A 663 17.82 -12.48 -21.79
#